data_AF-A0A0F7UCI2-F1
#
_entry.id   AF-A0A0F7UCI2-F1
#
_cell.length_a   1.000
_cell.length_b   1.000
_cell.length_c   1.000
_cell.angle_alpha   90.00
_cell.angle_beta   90.00
_cell.angle_gamma   90.00
#
_symmetry.space_group_name_H-M   'P 1'
#
loop_
_entity.id
_entity.type
_entity.pdbx_description
1 polymer ?
#
loop_
_entity_poly.entity_id
_entity_poly.type
_entity_poly.pdbx_seq_one_letter_code
_entity_poly.pdbx_strand_id
1 'polypeptide(L)'
;MACAGGLSGCKGTNSSSSGVSTDRYDRQIRIWGEHGQSELSAASVLVLGSSAAAGDVLKNLVLPGIRRFVIVDDAQVTQSDLHNTMLNPADLGEPRAASMVRQLLELNTDVEGAAVHLSPAAYVAACETACETAGAAAVDNACVRRVQGCASSDPQGRDASRTGPANPGEFERALPCIFSFSVVIACQQPLDLVLRLSQLCGLEPVESRASPDPLSVPHSSLRNGAGFADATAAGVPETLPAGTEKTVSYNGHGCRRGRVPLITVTSVGLLGLVRVCAGECCLVERKGQSEGSVDLRLFDSFPELYEFAMEYELDRLDDLAHAQVPFVVILIQALDRYRRTHRNASSDSCDASTVKEPRLTPLPQEARGQLEAIIQGMRRHPDEVNFDEALANVYRILKPHSVSPDTAEVIEQASSPSFRPVSNVKFWTLARALAAFQRACKKLPVQGLLPDMTSDTQSFIRLQQVYSKRAEGDCNAIKASVSMIQGDSVNHDGDVQGRIPGGVTDSPTSSAPVHCSQETLRGSMDSSLRRRASERNGVSFDDVEKFCRNAYNLKVIRYRSLGEEFNPATVNREVYEEAVAGLQMEESDEGIPLLPWYVALWACHRFAVRNGFFPGVTSVGWLDPQAKNEVCLSQAGASRGAGRNEDETDHRLYAQRQPECAEAEENHAASPYPTARPLPLSLPSATEAVKREVDALLSEINVAGLTVDEKIVSQMVAFGGAEIHTTAAIVGGVAAQEAVKLICRQFEPINNTFIWSGIERKAEVLEL
;
A
#
# COMPACT_ATOMS: atom_id res chain seq x y z
N MET A 1 -25.23 -33.95 -9.89
CA MET A 1 -26.07 -33.30 -10.92
C MET A 1 -26.37 -31.89 -10.41
N ALA A 2 -25.76 -30.87 -11.02
CA ALA A 2 -25.86 -29.49 -10.56
C ALA A 2 -27.08 -28.80 -11.17
N CYS A 3 -27.96 -28.26 -10.33
CA CYS A 3 -29.02 -27.32 -10.70
C CYS A 3 -29.18 -26.31 -9.56
N ALA A 4 -28.52 -25.16 -9.69
CA ALA A 4 -28.79 -23.97 -8.87
C ALA A 4 -29.49 -22.95 -9.78
N GLY A 5 -30.79 -22.75 -9.55
CA GLY A 5 -31.60 -21.74 -10.22
C GLY A 5 -32.05 -20.70 -9.20
N GLY A 6 -31.40 -19.53 -9.22
CA GLY A 6 -31.86 -18.34 -8.51
C GLY A 6 -32.86 -17.56 -9.37
N LEU A 7 -34.05 -17.31 -8.83
CA LEU A 7 -35.04 -16.39 -9.38
C LEU A 7 -34.95 -15.05 -8.65
N SER A 8 -34.51 -14.01 -9.35
CA SER A 8 -34.96 -12.64 -9.11
C SER A 8 -35.14 -11.96 -10.46
N GLY A 9 -36.37 -11.54 -10.73
CA GLY A 9 -36.78 -10.99 -12.00
C GLY A 9 -36.48 -9.51 -12.13
N CYS A 10 -35.77 -9.15 -13.20
CA CYS A 10 -35.94 -7.91 -13.93
C CYS A 10 -35.99 -8.23 -15.43
N LYS A 11 -37.16 -8.00 -16.05
CA LYS A 11 -37.35 -7.92 -17.51
C LYS A 11 -36.42 -6.82 -18.05
N GLY A 12 -35.69 -6.88 -19.16
CA GLY A 12 -35.55 -7.85 -20.23
C GLY A 12 -35.07 -7.07 -21.46
N THR A 13 -33.86 -7.37 -21.95
CA THR A 13 -33.51 -7.29 -23.38
C THR A 13 -32.64 -8.48 -23.70
N ASN A 14 -33.09 -9.28 -24.67
CA ASN A 14 -32.53 -10.56 -25.09
C ASN A 14 -31.07 -10.45 -25.56
N SER A 15 -30.21 -11.31 -25.02
CA SER A 15 -29.16 -11.96 -25.81
C SER A 15 -29.00 -13.40 -25.33
N SER A 16 -29.10 -14.31 -26.30
CA SER A 16 -29.06 -15.77 -26.21
C SER A 16 -27.79 -16.35 -25.57
N SER A 17 -27.97 -17.56 -25.02
CA SER A 17 -27.02 -18.44 -24.35
C SER A 17 -25.69 -18.74 -25.09
N SER A 18 -24.70 -19.10 -24.26
CA SER A 18 -23.35 -19.68 -24.54
C SER A 18 -22.27 -18.71 -25.03
N GLY A 19 -21.56 -18.09 -24.09
CA GLY A 19 -20.29 -17.41 -24.36
C GLY A 19 -19.51 -17.28 -23.06
N VAL A 20 -18.27 -17.74 -23.03
CA VAL A 20 -17.28 -17.32 -22.02
C VAL A 20 -17.32 -15.79 -21.98
N SER A 21 -17.36 -15.18 -20.79
CA SER A 21 -17.23 -13.72 -20.62
C SER A 21 -16.07 -13.22 -21.48
N THR A 22 -16.37 -12.45 -22.53
CA THR A 22 -15.37 -11.85 -23.43
C THR A 22 -14.76 -10.58 -22.83
N ASP A 23 -15.01 -10.30 -21.55
CA ASP A 23 -14.39 -9.20 -20.84
C ASP A 23 -12.89 -9.51 -20.66
N ARG A 24 -12.04 -8.65 -21.25
CA ARG A 24 -10.57 -8.72 -21.15
C ARG A 24 -10.13 -8.84 -19.69
N TYR A 25 -10.88 -8.25 -18.76
CA TYR A 25 -10.53 -8.15 -17.35
C TYR A 25 -11.24 -9.19 -16.45
N ASP A 26 -11.92 -10.21 -16.99
CA ASP A 26 -12.68 -11.20 -16.20
C ASP A 26 -11.86 -11.83 -15.06
N ARG A 27 -10.61 -12.23 -15.34
CA ARG A 27 -9.74 -12.90 -14.34
C ARG A 27 -9.40 -12.00 -13.16
N GLN A 28 -9.13 -10.72 -13.42
CA GLN A 28 -8.74 -9.76 -12.38
C GLN A 28 -9.94 -9.15 -11.66
N ILE A 29 -11.09 -9.01 -12.34
CA ILE A 29 -12.36 -8.63 -11.70
C ILE A 29 -12.76 -9.66 -10.64
N ARG A 30 -12.46 -10.95 -10.81
CA ARG A 30 -12.68 -11.97 -9.76
C ARG A 30 -11.85 -11.73 -8.49
N ILE A 31 -10.76 -10.96 -8.58
CA ILE A 31 -9.87 -10.66 -7.45
C ILE A 31 -10.33 -9.37 -6.76
N TRP A 32 -10.39 -8.24 -7.48
CA TRP A 32 -10.71 -6.92 -6.90
C TRP A 32 -12.12 -6.39 -7.21
N GLY A 33 -12.96 -7.18 -7.87
CA GLY A 33 -14.32 -6.80 -8.23
C GLY A 33 -14.39 -5.67 -9.26
N GLU A 34 -15.61 -5.36 -9.71
CA GLU A 34 -15.85 -4.25 -10.63
C GLU A 34 -15.43 -2.90 -10.03
N HIS A 35 -15.63 -2.72 -8.72
CA HIS A 35 -15.20 -1.51 -8.03
C HIS A 35 -13.68 -1.30 -8.10
N GLY A 36 -12.89 -2.36 -7.86
CA GLY A 36 -11.43 -2.26 -7.99
C GLY A 36 -11.00 -1.95 -9.43
N GLN A 37 -11.68 -2.54 -10.41
CA GLN A 37 -11.43 -2.23 -11.81
C GLN A 37 -11.77 -0.78 -12.16
N SER A 38 -12.88 -0.26 -11.62
CA SER A 38 -13.30 1.13 -11.80
C SER A 38 -12.26 2.10 -11.24
N GLU A 39 -11.78 1.89 -10.02
CA GLU A 39 -10.72 2.73 -9.42
C GLU A 39 -9.44 2.69 -10.25
N LEU A 40 -9.04 1.52 -10.72
CA LEU A 40 -7.85 1.35 -11.57
C LEU A 40 -7.99 2.09 -12.90
N SER A 41 -9.14 1.95 -13.57
CA SER A 41 -9.46 2.62 -14.84
C SER A 41 -9.63 4.15 -14.73
N ALA A 42 -9.72 4.68 -13.51
CA ALA A 42 -9.73 6.11 -13.23
C ALA A 42 -8.35 6.65 -12.84
N ALA A 43 -7.45 5.78 -12.36
CA ALA A 43 -6.17 6.15 -11.78
C ALA A 43 -5.14 6.60 -12.80
N SER A 44 -4.31 7.57 -12.40
CA SER A 44 -3.14 8.00 -13.20
C SER A 44 -1.85 7.89 -12.41
N VAL A 45 -0.80 7.39 -13.04
CA VAL A 45 0.50 7.13 -12.40
C VAL A 45 1.60 7.98 -13.02
N LEU A 46 2.44 8.60 -12.19
CA LEU A 46 3.66 9.26 -12.62
C LEU A 46 4.85 8.33 -12.35
N VAL A 47 5.71 8.13 -13.35
CA VAL A 47 6.94 7.35 -13.20
C VAL A 47 8.14 8.24 -13.52
N LEU A 48 9.09 8.30 -12.58
CA LEU A 48 10.36 9.01 -12.73
C LEU A 48 11.45 7.99 -13.07
N GLY A 49 12.08 8.18 -14.23
CA GLY A 49 13.02 7.25 -14.83
C GLY A 49 12.34 6.23 -15.77
N SER A 50 13.09 5.75 -16.75
CA SER A 50 12.68 4.74 -17.74
C SER A 50 13.61 3.52 -17.75
N SER A 51 13.99 3.03 -16.57
CA SER A 51 14.83 1.83 -16.38
C SER A 51 14.09 0.52 -16.72
N ALA A 52 14.77 -0.62 -16.68
CA ALA A 52 14.12 -1.92 -16.87
C ALA A 52 13.01 -2.16 -15.84
N ALA A 53 13.28 -1.84 -14.57
CA ALA A 53 12.28 -1.92 -13.50
C ALA A 53 11.07 -1.02 -13.78
N ALA A 54 11.28 0.20 -14.29
CA ALA A 54 10.19 1.10 -14.68
C ALA A 54 9.30 0.48 -15.77
N GLY A 55 9.93 -0.17 -16.75
CA GLY A 55 9.24 -0.92 -17.78
C GLY A 55 8.37 -2.03 -17.18
N ASP A 56 8.93 -2.88 -16.32
CA ASP A 56 8.18 -3.98 -15.69
C ASP A 56 7.05 -3.49 -14.77
N VAL A 57 7.26 -2.40 -14.04
CA VAL A 57 6.18 -1.74 -13.26
C VAL A 57 5.04 -1.33 -14.20
N LEU A 58 5.34 -0.59 -15.26
CA LEU A 58 4.33 -0.05 -16.16
C LEU A 58 3.64 -1.14 -16.96
N LYS A 59 4.35 -2.17 -17.42
CA LYS A 59 3.75 -3.35 -18.07
C LYS A 59 2.66 -3.95 -17.19
N ASN A 60 2.95 -4.12 -15.90
CA ASN A 60 2.04 -4.71 -14.92
C ASN A 60 0.93 -3.75 -14.45
N LEU A 61 0.95 -2.47 -14.84
CA LEU A 61 -0.15 -1.52 -14.63
C LEU A 61 -1.00 -1.30 -15.90
N VAL A 62 -0.35 -1.29 -17.06
CA VAL A 62 -0.99 -1.13 -18.38
C VAL A 62 -1.84 -2.35 -18.72
N LEU A 63 -1.33 -3.57 -18.50
CA LEU A 63 -2.06 -4.80 -18.79
C LEU A 63 -3.39 -4.90 -18.02
N PRO A 64 -3.45 -4.58 -16.70
CA PRO A 64 -4.71 -4.52 -15.97
C PRO A 64 -5.61 -3.32 -16.29
N GLY A 65 -5.13 -2.34 -17.07
CA GLY A 65 -5.95 -1.20 -17.54
C GLY A 65 -6.01 -0.01 -16.58
N ILE A 66 -4.86 0.53 -16.16
CA ILE A 66 -4.82 1.89 -15.60
C ILE A 66 -5.32 2.93 -16.62
N ARG A 67 -5.85 4.07 -16.16
CA ARG A 67 -6.29 5.13 -17.10
C ARG A 67 -5.14 5.71 -17.89
N ARG A 68 -4.10 6.15 -17.17
CA ARG A 68 -3.03 6.97 -17.72
C ARG A 68 -1.72 6.78 -16.98
N PHE A 69 -0.62 6.76 -17.72
CA PHE A 69 0.73 6.90 -17.15
C PHE A 69 1.53 8.03 -17.81
N VAL A 70 2.45 8.61 -17.05
CA VAL A 70 3.42 9.61 -17.55
C VAL A 70 4.81 9.19 -17.13
N ILE A 71 5.74 9.11 -18.08
CA ILE A 71 7.16 8.85 -17.83
C ILE A 71 7.92 10.17 -17.93
N VAL A 72 8.74 10.48 -16.93
CA VAL A 72 9.68 11.61 -16.96
C VAL A 72 11.10 11.04 -16.99
N ASP A 73 11.78 11.21 -18.12
CA ASP A 73 13.19 10.84 -18.28
C ASP A 73 13.78 11.60 -19.49
N ASP A 74 15.02 12.04 -19.37
CA ASP A 74 15.81 12.67 -20.43
C ASP A 74 16.84 11.72 -21.04
N ALA A 75 16.96 10.49 -20.54
CA ALA A 75 17.88 9.51 -21.10
C ALA A 75 17.53 9.08 -22.53
N GLN A 76 18.57 8.75 -23.30
CA GLN A 76 18.47 8.13 -24.62
C GLN A 76 18.63 6.62 -24.51
N VAL A 77 18.07 5.89 -25.46
CA VAL A 77 18.24 4.43 -25.55
C VAL A 77 19.69 4.11 -25.90
N THR A 78 20.30 3.26 -25.08
CA THR A 78 21.66 2.72 -25.26
C THR A 78 21.60 1.23 -25.61
N GLN A 79 22.74 0.67 -26.05
CA GLN A 79 22.83 -0.76 -26.40
C GLN A 79 22.46 -1.68 -25.22
N SER A 80 22.76 -1.30 -23.97
CA SER A 80 22.38 -2.09 -22.79
C SER A 80 20.89 -2.11 -22.53
N ASP A 81 20.18 -1.03 -22.89
CA ASP A 81 18.73 -0.97 -22.70
C ASP A 81 18.03 -2.01 -23.60
N LEU A 82 18.57 -2.31 -24.77
CA LEU A 82 18.03 -3.32 -25.70
C LEU A 82 18.04 -4.75 -25.13
N HIS A 83 18.94 -5.05 -24.19
CA HIS A 83 19.02 -6.37 -23.54
C HIS A 83 18.11 -6.47 -22.31
N ASN A 84 17.84 -5.34 -21.65
CA ASN A 84 17.23 -5.31 -20.32
C ASN A 84 15.81 -4.76 -20.32
N THR A 85 15.39 -4.07 -21.38
CA THR A 85 14.09 -3.40 -21.49
C THR A 85 13.32 -3.88 -22.72
N MET A 86 12.03 -3.54 -22.79
CA MET A 86 11.15 -3.90 -23.91
C MET A 86 11.34 -3.00 -25.16
N LEU A 87 12.58 -2.62 -25.47
CA LEU A 87 12.91 -1.70 -26.56
C LEU A 87 13.47 -2.44 -27.77
N ASN A 88 13.22 -1.88 -28.96
CA ASN A 88 13.68 -2.46 -30.22
C ASN A 88 15.04 -1.86 -30.63
N PRO A 89 15.87 -2.58 -31.41
CA PRO A 89 17.12 -2.03 -31.93
C PRO A 89 16.97 -0.74 -32.74
N ALA A 90 15.79 -0.52 -33.34
CA ALA A 90 15.44 0.71 -34.04
C ALA A 90 15.28 1.93 -33.11
N ASP A 91 15.20 1.72 -31.80
CA ASP A 91 15.00 2.76 -30.81
C ASP A 91 16.34 3.35 -30.33
N LEU A 92 17.48 2.79 -30.76
CA LEU A 92 18.82 3.21 -30.32
C LEU A 92 19.06 4.70 -30.60
N GLY A 93 19.45 5.45 -29.57
CA GLY A 93 19.68 6.90 -29.63
C GLY A 93 18.41 7.76 -29.49
N GLU A 94 17.22 7.18 -29.57
CA GLU A 94 15.95 7.90 -29.36
C GLU A 94 15.71 8.19 -27.86
N PRO A 95 14.83 9.15 -27.50
CA PRO A 95 14.44 9.37 -26.12
C PRO A 95 13.79 8.11 -25.51
N ARG A 96 14.42 7.56 -24.46
CA ARG A 96 14.05 6.25 -23.88
C ARG A 96 12.63 6.22 -23.35
N ALA A 97 12.20 7.28 -22.66
CA ALA A 97 10.82 7.41 -22.18
C ALA A 97 9.80 7.38 -23.33
N ALA A 98 10.06 8.07 -24.44
CA ALA A 98 9.14 8.11 -25.58
C ALA A 98 9.06 6.74 -26.29
N SER A 99 10.20 6.08 -26.48
CA SER A 99 10.26 4.72 -27.02
C SER A 99 9.53 3.72 -26.12
N MET A 100 9.73 3.78 -24.80
CA MET A 100 9.04 2.91 -23.85
C MET A 100 7.53 3.14 -23.84
N VAL A 101 7.05 4.40 -23.88
CA VAL A 101 5.61 4.71 -23.99
C VAL A 101 5.00 4.05 -25.22
N ARG A 102 5.68 4.14 -26.38
CA ARG A 102 5.19 3.52 -27.62
C ARG A 102 5.02 2.00 -27.48
N GLN A 103 6.01 1.32 -26.92
CA GLN A 103 5.96 -0.14 -26.72
C GLN A 103 4.87 -0.55 -25.72
N LEU A 104 4.71 0.19 -24.63
CA LEU A 104 3.69 -0.07 -23.61
C LEU A 104 2.27 0.10 -24.16
N LEU A 105 2.03 1.09 -25.02
CA LEU A 105 0.70 1.33 -25.60
C LEU A 105 0.25 0.23 -26.57
N GLU A 106 1.17 -0.61 -27.07
CA GLU A 106 0.82 -1.81 -27.83
C GLU A 106 0.16 -2.88 -26.94
N LEU A 107 0.45 -2.89 -25.63
CA LEU A 107 -0.08 -3.88 -24.69
C LEU A 107 -1.57 -3.66 -24.38
N ASN A 108 -2.02 -2.41 -24.37
CA ASN A 108 -3.40 -2.07 -24.06
C ASN A 108 -3.79 -0.69 -24.66
N THR A 109 -4.64 -0.71 -25.67
CA THR A 109 -5.08 0.50 -26.40
C THR A 109 -6.05 1.39 -25.61
N ASP A 110 -6.58 0.91 -24.48
CA ASP A 110 -7.49 1.68 -23.62
C ASP A 110 -6.75 2.60 -22.63
N VAL A 111 -5.41 2.51 -22.60
CA VAL A 111 -4.55 3.27 -21.68
C VAL A 111 -3.95 4.49 -22.39
N GLU A 112 -3.91 5.62 -21.69
CA GLU A 112 -3.21 6.82 -22.16
C GLU A 112 -1.76 6.84 -21.66
N GLY A 113 -0.80 7.05 -22.57
CA GLY A 113 0.63 7.14 -22.23
C GLY A 113 1.24 8.45 -22.70
N ALA A 114 2.09 9.07 -21.88
CA ALA A 114 2.84 10.25 -22.29
C ALA A 114 4.28 10.22 -21.75
N ALA A 115 5.21 10.80 -22.52
CA ALA A 115 6.58 11.03 -22.11
C ALA A 115 6.85 12.53 -21.93
N VAL A 116 7.61 12.86 -20.89
CA VAL A 116 8.13 14.20 -20.61
C VAL A 116 9.65 14.13 -20.68
N HIS A 117 10.24 14.81 -21.66
CA HIS A 117 11.68 14.84 -21.85
C HIS A 117 12.33 15.90 -20.95
N LEU A 118 12.42 15.57 -19.66
CA LEU A 118 13.12 16.33 -18.63
C LEU A 118 13.83 15.34 -17.72
N SER A 119 14.98 15.74 -17.17
CA SER A 119 15.59 14.93 -16.11
C SER A 119 14.64 14.88 -14.91
N PRO A 120 14.55 13.75 -14.19
CA PRO A 120 13.76 13.64 -12.97
C PRO A 120 14.06 14.76 -11.97
N ALA A 121 15.34 15.15 -11.83
CA ALA A 121 15.76 16.25 -10.97
C ALA A 121 15.22 17.62 -11.42
N ALA A 122 15.25 17.91 -12.73
CA ALA A 122 14.72 19.16 -13.28
C ALA A 122 13.19 19.22 -13.14
N TYR A 123 12.50 18.10 -13.35
CA TYR A 123 11.05 18.01 -13.16
C TYR A 123 10.65 18.27 -11.70
N VAL A 124 11.36 17.66 -10.75
CA VAL A 124 11.13 17.89 -9.31
C VAL A 124 11.37 19.35 -8.94
N ALA A 125 12.47 19.96 -9.38
CA ALA A 125 12.75 21.37 -9.14
C ALA A 125 11.67 22.29 -9.74
N ALA A 126 11.14 21.96 -10.92
CA ALA A 126 10.04 22.69 -11.53
C ALA A 126 8.75 22.55 -10.72
N CYS A 127 8.44 21.35 -10.20
CA CYS A 127 7.30 21.14 -9.30
C CYS A 127 7.43 21.91 -7.97
N GLU A 128 8.62 21.95 -7.37
CA GLU A 128 8.91 22.75 -6.16
C GLU A 128 8.64 24.23 -6.43
N THR A 129 9.22 24.76 -7.51
CA THR A 129 9.05 26.17 -7.91
C THR A 129 7.58 26.49 -8.20
N ALA A 130 6.85 25.57 -8.85
CA ALA A 130 5.42 25.73 -9.10
C ALA A 130 4.61 25.75 -7.79
N CYS A 131 4.98 24.94 -6.80
CA CYS A 131 4.34 24.92 -5.49
C CYS A 131 4.59 26.21 -4.69
N GLU A 132 5.76 26.82 -4.83
CA GLU A 132 6.10 28.10 -4.19
C GLU A 132 5.37 29.29 -4.82
N THR A 133 5.30 29.32 -6.15
CA THR A 133 4.72 30.43 -6.92
C THR A 133 3.19 30.43 -6.96
N ALA A 134 2.55 29.25 -6.86
CA ALA A 134 1.10 29.13 -6.99
C ALA A 134 0.31 29.80 -5.83
N GLY A 135 0.86 29.95 -4.63
CA GLY A 135 0.10 30.35 -3.45
C GLY A 135 -1.07 29.37 -3.15
N ALA A 136 -1.63 29.43 -1.94
CA ALA A 136 -2.59 28.43 -1.44
C ALA A 136 -3.92 28.28 -2.22
N ALA A 137 -4.16 29.07 -3.28
CA ALA A 137 -5.43 29.13 -4.02
C ALA A 137 -5.34 28.77 -5.53
N ALA A 138 -4.15 28.63 -6.14
CA ALA A 138 -4.04 28.42 -7.59
C ALA A 138 -3.79 26.95 -8.02
N VAL A 139 -3.47 26.06 -7.10
CA VAL A 139 -3.12 24.65 -7.41
C VAL A 139 -4.32 23.87 -7.98
N ASP A 140 -5.54 24.20 -7.56
CA ASP A 140 -6.78 23.58 -8.07
C ASP A 140 -7.18 24.07 -9.48
N ASN A 141 -6.79 25.30 -9.88
CA ASN A 141 -7.23 25.91 -11.14
C ASN A 141 -6.16 25.87 -12.26
N ALA A 142 -4.87 25.70 -11.93
CA ALA A 142 -3.83 25.59 -12.95
C ALA A 142 -3.84 24.24 -13.70
N CYS A 143 -4.47 23.21 -13.12
CA CYS A 143 -4.45 21.83 -13.64
C CYS A 143 -5.62 21.48 -14.57
N VAL A 144 -6.52 22.42 -14.89
CA VAL A 144 -7.72 22.14 -15.71
C VAL A 144 -7.83 23.14 -16.86
N ARG A 145 -6.96 23.01 -17.87
CA ARG A 145 -7.36 23.34 -19.25
C ARG A 145 -7.40 22.05 -20.05
N ARG A 146 -8.63 21.58 -20.29
CA ARG A 146 -8.97 20.44 -21.16
C ARG A 146 -8.15 20.47 -22.44
N VAL A 147 -7.47 19.38 -22.74
CA VAL A 147 -7.26 18.99 -24.14
C VAL A 147 -8.63 18.52 -24.63
N GLN A 148 -9.34 19.41 -25.30
CA GLN A 148 -10.57 19.08 -26.00
C GLN A 148 -10.17 18.31 -27.26
N GLY A 149 -10.72 17.11 -27.41
CA GLY A 149 -10.23 16.09 -28.33
C GLY A 149 -10.26 16.47 -29.81
N CYS A 150 -9.45 15.72 -30.56
CA CYS A 150 -9.65 15.52 -31.99
C CYS A 150 -11.03 14.86 -32.18
N ALA A 151 -12.05 15.67 -32.40
CA ALA A 151 -13.33 15.20 -32.91
C ALA A 151 -13.16 14.78 -34.37
N SER A 152 -13.64 13.57 -34.64
CA SER A 152 -14.06 13.01 -35.94
C SER A 152 -14.15 13.99 -37.11
N SER A 153 -13.46 13.66 -38.20
CA SER A 153 -13.88 14.04 -39.55
C SER A 153 -13.82 12.83 -40.49
N ASP A 154 -14.76 12.83 -41.44
CA ASP A 154 -15.27 11.75 -42.28
C ASP A 154 -14.28 10.81 -42.97
N PRO A 155 -14.74 9.59 -43.34
CA PRO A 155 -13.95 8.61 -44.07
C PRO A 155 -14.06 8.86 -45.58
N GLN A 156 -13.03 9.40 -46.22
CA GLN A 156 -12.87 9.28 -47.67
C GLN A 156 -11.40 9.42 -48.10
N GLY A 157 -10.77 8.24 -48.29
CA GLY A 157 -9.86 7.94 -49.39
C GLY A 157 -8.64 8.84 -49.68
N ARG A 158 -7.48 8.21 -49.48
CA ARG A 158 -6.23 8.26 -50.29
C ARG A 158 -5.00 8.88 -49.63
N ASP A 159 -3.91 8.15 -49.86
CA ASP A 159 -2.48 8.44 -49.71
C ASP A 159 -1.86 8.46 -48.31
N ALA A 160 -1.43 7.26 -47.90
CA ALA A 160 -0.37 7.01 -46.95
C ALA A 160 1.00 7.35 -47.57
N SER A 161 1.50 8.56 -47.31
CA SER A 161 2.94 8.86 -47.22
C SER A 161 3.14 10.32 -46.81
N ARG A 162 4.04 10.57 -45.85
CA ARG A 162 4.43 11.87 -45.25
C ARG A 162 3.57 12.37 -44.08
N THR A 163 3.90 11.88 -42.89
CA THR A 163 3.91 12.71 -41.68
C THR A 163 5.37 12.88 -41.25
N GLY A 164 5.95 14.04 -41.55
CA GLY A 164 7.25 14.44 -41.01
C GLY A 164 7.16 14.73 -39.51
N PRO A 165 8.30 14.93 -38.82
CA PRO A 165 8.32 15.16 -37.39
C PRO A 165 7.57 16.46 -37.07
N ALA A 166 6.67 16.39 -36.08
CA ALA A 166 5.99 17.57 -35.57
C ALA A 166 7.02 18.60 -35.07
N ASN A 167 6.78 19.87 -35.39
CA ASN A 167 7.64 20.99 -34.97
C ASN A 167 7.85 20.99 -33.44
N PRO A 168 9.07 21.25 -32.94
CA PRO A 168 9.41 21.25 -31.51
C PRO A 168 8.82 22.43 -30.70
N GLY A 169 7.86 23.18 -31.25
CA GLY A 169 7.34 24.44 -30.69
C GLY A 169 5.99 24.39 -29.95
N GLU A 170 5.33 23.23 -29.84
CA GLU A 170 3.99 23.14 -29.20
C GLU A 170 4.00 22.59 -27.75
N PHE A 171 5.18 22.38 -27.16
CA PHE A 171 5.36 21.79 -25.83
C PHE A 171 5.47 22.80 -24.66
N GLU A 172 5.10 24.07 -24.83
CA GLU A 172 4.88 25.02 -23.71
C GLU A 172 3.54 24.77 -22.98
N ARG A 173 3.22 23.50 -22.66
CA ARG A 173 2.04 23.14 -21.87
C ARG A 173 2.46 22.89 -20.42
N ALA A 174 1.71 23.47 -19.49
CA ALA A 174 1.95 23.38 -18.04
C ALA A 174 2.31 21.95 -17.61
N LEU A 175 3.46 21.80 -16.95
CA LEU A 175 3.91 20.51 -16.42
C LEU A 175 2.81 19.91 -15.52
N PRO A 176 2.49 18.61 -15.66
CA PRO A 176 1.49 17.97 -14.82
C PRO A 176 1.88 18.12 -13.35
N CYS A 177 1.02 18.72 -12.53
CA CYS A 177 1.29 18.84 -11.10
C CYS A 177 1.31 17.44 -10.46
N ILE A 178 2.24 17.18 -9.54
CA ILE A 178 2.38 15.87 -8.87
C ILE A 178 1.10 15.44 -8.15
N PHE A 179 0.30 16.40 -7.67
CA PHE A 179 -0.99 16.19 -7.00
C PHE A 179 -2.12 15.70 -7.93
N SER A 180 -1.89 15.67 -9.25
CA SER A 180 -2.86 15.14 -10.22
C SER A 180 -2.76 13.61 -10.40
N PHE A 181 -1.75 12.97 -9.80
CA PHE A 181 -1.51 11.54 -9.90
C PHE A 181 -2.03 10.79 -8.68
N SER A 182 -2.52 9.57 -8.91
CA SER A 182 -2.98 8.64 -7.89
C SER A 182 -1.81 8.03 -7.12
N VAL A 183 -0.68 7.77 -7.80
CA VAL A 183 0.56 7.23 -7.25
C VAL A 183 1.74 7.81 -8.04
N VAL A 184 2.84 8.09 -7.34
CA VAL A 184 4.15 8.43 -7.93
C VAL A 184 5.10 7.25 -7.73
N ILE A 185 5.83 6.88 -8.77
CA ILE A 185 6.81 5.80 -8.73
C ILE A 185 8.17 6.35 -9.16
N ALA A 186 9.20 6.17 -8.33
CA ALA A 186 10.57 6.58 -8.60
C ALA A 186 11.44 5.34 -8.83
N CYS A 187 11.88 5.13 -10.06
CA CYS A 187 12.70 3.98 -10.43
C CYS A 187 14.16 4.39 -10.61
N GLN A 188 15.08 3.71 -9.93
CA GLN A 188 16.53 3.97 -10.03
C GLN A 188 16.93 5.43 -9.77
N GLN A 189 16.27 6.09 -8.80
CA GLN A 189 16.53 7.49 -8.46
C GLN A 189 17.47 7.62 -7.24
N PRO A 190 18.32 8.66 -7.19
CA PRO A 190 19.20 8.88 -6.05
C PRO A 190 18.43 9.32 -4.79
N LEU A 191 18.97 9.00 -3.60
CA LEU A 191 18.33 9.26 -2.31
C LEU A 191 17.87 10.72 -2.15
N ASP A 192 18.72 11.69 -2.48
CA ASP A 192 18.42 13.12 -2.37
C ASP A 192 17.14 13.51 -3.14
N LEU A 193 17.01 12.99 -4.36
CA LEU A 193 15.85 13.25 -5.19
C LEU A 193 14.59 12.59 -4.61
N VAL A 194 14.72 11.38 -4.08
CA VAL A 194 13.61 10.65 -3.44
C VAL A 194 13.14 11.36 -2.17
N LEU A 195 14.05 11.91 -1.35
CA LEU A 195 13.71 12.70 -0.17
C LEU A 195 12.94 13.97 -0.56
N ARG A 196 13.40 14.69 -1.58
CA ARG A 196 12.68 15.87 -2.12
C ARG A 196 11.31 15.50 -2.68
N LEU A 197 11.19 14.36 -3.35
CA LEU A 197 9.90 13.83 -3.81
C LEU A 197 8.96 13.50 -2.65
N SER A 198 9.46 12.88 -1.59
CA SER A 198 8.68 12.59 -0.37
C SER A 198 8.09 13.87 0.23
N GLN A 199 8.90 14.94 0.29
CA GLN A 199 8.46 16.27 0.74
C GLN A 199 7.40 16.89 -0.19
N LEU A 200 7.59 16.81 -1.51
CA LEU A 200 6.62 17.28 -2.49
C LEU A 200 5.29 16.54 -2.40
N CYS A 201 5.34 15.22 -2.23
CA CYS A 201 4.18 14.35 -2.04
C CYS A 201 3.46 14.56 -0.68
N GLY A 202 4.02 15.39 0.21
CA GLY A 202 3.43 15.68 1.53
C GLY A 202 3.52 14.52 2.52
N LEU A 203 4.54 13.67 2.37
CA LEU A 203 4.75 12.46 3.17
C LEU A 203 5.69 12.67 4.36
N GLU A 204 6.53 13.71 4.31
CA GLU A 204 7.39 14.08 5.44
C GLU A 204 6.60 14.78 6.57
N PRO A 205 6.97 14.55 7.84
CA PRO A 205 6.35 15.23 8.97
C PRO A 205 6.55 16.74 8.88
N VAL A 206 5.47 17.50 9.10
CA VAL A 206 5.55 18.95 9.23
C VAL A 206 6.19 19.22 10.58
N GLU A 207 7.44 19.69 10.61
CA GLU A 207 8.09 20.12 11.85
C GLU A 207 7.17 21.12 12.57
N SER A 208 6.62 20.71 13.73
CA SER A 208 5.92 21.66 14.60
C SER A 208 6.97 22.60 15.16
N ARG A 209 7.07 23.82 14.62
CA ARG A 209 7.82 24.88 15.27
C ARG A 209 7.25 25.08 16.68
N ALA A 210 7.97 24.61 17.69
CA ALA A 210 7.84 25.19 19.02
C ALA A 210 8.11 26.69 18.86
N SER A 211 7.11 27.52 19.18
CA SER A 211 7.30 28.96 19.26
C SER A 211 8.47 29.25 20.20
N PRO A 212 9.44 30.12 19.84
CA PRO A 212 10.43 30.55 20.82
C PRO A 212 9.69 31.31 21.92
N ASP A 213 9.65 30.73 23.11
CA ASP A 213 9.17 31.40 24.31
C ASP A 213 10.09 32.62 24.54
N PRO A 214 9.58 33.86 24.46
CA PRO A 214 10.43 35.04 24.47
C PRO A 214 10.76 35.46 25.91
N LEU A 215 11.07 34.52 26.81
CA LEU A 215 11.37 34.85 28.21
C LEU A 215 12.27 33.78 28.86
N SER A 216 13.55 33.76 28.52
CA SER A 216 14.60 33.22 29.41
C SER A 216 15.95 33.86 29.11
N VAL A 217 16.20 34.99 29.77
CA VAL A 217 17.54 35.57 29.90
C VAL A 217 18.26 34.78 31.00
N PRO A 218 19.40 34.11 30.74
CA PRO A 218 20.16 33.51 31.82
C PRO A 218 20.95 34.60 32.55
N HIS A 219 20.62 34.79 33.83
CA HIS A 219 21.39 35.61 34.73
C HIS A 219 22.76 34.97 35.03
N SER A 220 23.77 35.83 34.98
CA SER A 220 25.16 35.64 35.38
C SER A 220 25.35 35.07 36.79
N SER A 221 26.38 34.24 36.96
CA SER A 221 27.16 34.21 38.21
C SER A 221 28.63 33.88 37.94
N LEU A 222 29.47 34.85 38.32
CA LEU A 222 30.93 34.84 38.36
C LEU A 222 31.50 33.79 39.32
N ARG A 223 32.65 33.18 38.96
CA ARG A 223 33.83 33.16 39.85
C ARG A 223 35.14 32.69 39.17
N ASN A 224 36.15 33.51 39.41
CA ASN A 224 37.58 33.51 39.08
C ASN A 224 38.39 32.21 39.18
N GLY A 225 39.48 32.15 38.38
CA GLY A 225 40.70 31.41 38.68
C GLY A 225 41.72 31.45 37.53
N ALA A 226 42.85 32.13 37.72
CA ALA A 226 43.86 32.48 36.72
C ALA A 226 44.92 31.39 36.43
N GLY A 227 45.64 31.50 35.30
CA GLY A 227 46.93 30.82 35.10
C GLY A 227 47.49 30.85 33.67
N PHE A 228 48.55 31.63 33.45
CA PHE A 228 49.40 31.73 32.26
C PHE A 228 50.10 30.42 31.86
N ALA A 229 50.35 30.19 30.55
CA ALA A 229 51.69 30.17 29.92
C ALA A 229 51.71 29.51 28.53
N ASP A 230 52.63 30.03 27.72
CA ASP A 230 52.90 29.89 26.29
C ASP A 230 53.75 28.65 25.93
N ALA A 231 53.63 28.12 24.68
CA ALA A 231 54.74 27.62 23.83
C ALA A 231 54.34 26.60 22.72
N THR A 232 54.51 27.05 21.47
CA THR A 232 55.16 26.37 20.31
C THR A 232 54.49 25.21 19.53
N ALA A 233 53.95 25.60 18.37
CA ALA A 233 54.28 25.17 16.99
C ALA A 233 54.27 23.68 16.56
N ALA A 234 53.34 23.34 15.66
CA ALA A 234 53.61 22.69 14.36
C ALA A 234 52.36 22.74 13.45
N GLY A 235 52.52 23.22 12.22
CA GLY A 235 51.43 23.55 11.30
C GLY A 235 50.76 22.36 10.63
N VAL A 236 49.42 22.42 10.57
CA VAL A 236 48.55 21.66 9.68
C VAL A 236 48.06 22.65 8.60
N PRO A 237 48.19 22.36 7.30
CA PRO A 237 47.64 23.23 6.26
C PRO A 237 46.11 23.08 6.19
N GLU A 238 45.46 24.24 6.21
CA GLU A 238 44.10 24.60 5.82
C GLU A 238 43.10 23.49 5.45
N THR A 239 42.11 23.35 6.33
CA THR A 239 40.76 22.86 6.07
C THR A 239 40.15 23.47 4.80
N LEU A 240 39.64 22.59 3.93
CA LEU A 240 38.81 22.90 2.77
C LEU A 240 37.62 23.83 3.14
N PRO A 241 37.17 24.68 2.21
CA PRO A 241 36.13 25.66 2.47
C PRO A 241 34.80 24.96 2.73
N ALA A 242 34.07 25.47 3.74
CA ALA A 242 32.66 25.19 3.94
C ALA A 242 31.90 25.49 2.64
N GLY A 243 31.62 24.43 1.87
CA GLY A 243 30.64 24.48 0.80
C GLY A 243 29.33 24.89 1.44
N THR A 244 28.80 26.02 1.01
CA THR A 244 27.51 26.53 1.44
C THR A 244 26.42 25.51 1.12
N GLU A 245 26.11 24.64 2.08
CA GLU A 245 24.78 24.05 2.19
C GLU A 245 23.82 25.22 2.31
N LYS A 246 23.22 25.62 1.19
CA LYS A 246 21.98 26.38 1.25
C LYS A 246 20.91 25.41 1.73
N THR A 247 20.80 25.26 3.05
CA THR A 247 19.56 24.81 3.67
C THR A 247 18.50 25.81 3.24
N VAL A 248 17.73 25.46 2.20
CA VAL A 248 16.59 26.26 1.77
C VAL A 248 15.58 26.21 2.91
N SER A 249 15.55 27.28 3.71
CA SER A 249 14.51 27.48 4.72
C SER A 249 13.19 27.69 3.99
N TYR A 250 12.40 26.63 3.86
CA TYR A 250 11.04 26.72 3.37
C TYR A 250 10.19 27.44 4.41
N ASN A 251 9.76 28.67 4.10
CA ASN A 251 8.81 29.40 4.92
C ASN A 251 7.48 28.64 4.94
N GLY A 252 7.04 28.27 6.15
CA GLY A 252 5.81 27.53 6.43
C GLY A 252 4.55 28.27 6.00
N HIS A 253 4.19 28.16 4.73
CA HIS A 253 2.89 28.54 4.21
C HIS A 253 2.17 27.31 3.69
N GLY A 254 1.15 26.90 4.45
CA GLY A 254 0.30 25.75 4.16
C GLY A 254 -0.48 25.93 2.86
N CYS A 255 0.06 25.44 1.75
CA CYS A 255 -0.78 24.83 0.73
C CYS A 255 -1.41 23.59 1.37
N ARG A 256 -2.73 23.38 1.23
CA ARG A 256 -3.36 22.08 1.52
C ARG A 256 -2.83 21.07 0.48
N ARG A 257 -1.60 20.59 0.68
CA ARG A 257 -0.93 19.62 -0.19
C ARG A 257 -1.65 18.28 -0.05
N GLY A 258 -2.13 17.72 -1.15
CA GLY A 258 -2.66 16.36 -1.16
C GLY A 258 -1.53 15.37 -0.86
N ARG A 259 -1.79 14.37 0.00
CA ARG A 259 -0.84 13.28 0.22
C ARG A 259 -0.91 12.32 -0.96
N VAL A 260 0.14 12.26 -1.76
CA VAL A 260 0.24 11.34 -2.90
C VAL A 260 1.17 10.18 -2.49
N PRO A 261 0.73 8.92 -2.60
CA PRO A 261 1.60 7.78 -2.34
C PRO A 261 2.83 7.77 -3.25
N LEU A 262 3.99 7.48 -2.67
CA LEU A 262 5.26 7.33 -3.34
C LEU A 262 5.74 5.87 -3.20
N ILE A 263 6.09 5.26 -4.33
CA ILE A 263 6.77 3.96 -4.38
C ILE A 263 8.16 4.18 -4.97
N THR A 264 9.21 3.69 -4.31
CA THR A 264 10.57 3.72 -4.87
C THR A 264 10.99 2.32 -5.22
N VAL A 265 11.63 2.17 -6.38
CA VAL A 265 12.08 0.88 -6.90
C VAL A 265 13.55 0.98 -7.25
N THR A 266 14.37 0.15 -6.60
CA THR A 266 15.81 0.07 -6.85
C THR A 266 16.19 -1.35 -7.21
N SER A 267 16.98 -1.54 -8.26
CA SER A 267 17.48 -2.85 -8.70
C SER A 267 18.97 -2.75 -9.02
N VAL A 268 19.79 -3.47 -8.26
CA VAL A 268 21.25 -3.50 -8.41
C VAL A 268 21.73 -4.95 -8.35
N GLY A 269 22.20 -5.46 -9.47
CA GLY A 269 22.60 -6.85 -9.65
C GLY A 269 21.45 -7.80 -9.32
N LEU A 270 21.67 -8.63 -8.31
CA LEU A 270 20.68 -9.58 -7.79
C LEU A 270 19.90 -9.05 -6.58
N LEU A 271 20.12 -7.78 -6.19
CA LEU A 271 19.41 -7.13 -5.10
C LEU A 271 18.31 -6.21 -5.65
N GLY A 272 17.10 -6.34 -5.11
CA GLY A 272 15.95 -5.52 -5.48
C GLY A 272 15.25 -4.94 -4.26
N LEU A 273 14.87 -3.67 -4.31
CA LEU A 273 14.16 -2.97 -3.23
C LEU A 273 12.88 -2.32 -3.76
N VAL A 274 11.80 -2.43 -2.99
CA VAL A 274 10.57 -1.66 -3.17
C VAL A 274 10.22 -0.98 -1.86
N ARG A 275 10.24 0.35 -1.82
CA ARG A 275 9.79 1.13 -0.66
C ARG A 275 8.42 1.72 -0.94
N VAL A 276 7.46 1.50 -0.06
CA VAL A 276 6.13 2.12 -0.12
C VAL A 276 6.03 3.19 0.96
N CYS A 277 5.67 4.41 0.60
CA CYS A 277 5.36 5.49 1.53
C CYS A 277 4.04 6.15 1.13
N ALA A 278 3.00 6.01 1.96
CA ALA A 278 1.65 6.51 1.65
C ALA A 278 1.00 7.34 2.77
N GLY A 279 1.79 7.81 3.74
CA GLY A 279 1.28 8.56 4.89
C GLY A 279 0.33 7.70 5.75
N GLU A 280 -0.96 8.04 5.76
CA GLU A 280 -1.99 7.26 6.49
C GLU A 280 -2.89 6.54 5.49
N CYS A 281 -2.84 5.21 5.49
CA CYS A 281 -3.68 4.34 4.66
C CYS A 281 -4.72 3.64 5.54
N CYS A 282 -5.99 4.02 5.39
CA CYS A 282 -7.10 3.39 6.11
C CYS A 282 -7.76 2.31 5.25
N LEU A 283 -7.73 1.06 5.71
CA LEU A 283 -8.25 -0.11 5.02
C LEU A 283 -9.58 -0.55 5.66
N VAL A 284 -10.63 -0.59 4.83
CA VAL A 284 -11.94 -1.13 5.19
C VAL A 284 -12.04 -2.59 4.75
N GLU A 285 -11.71 -2.86 3.48
CA GLU A 285 -11.76 -4.19 2.90
C GLU A 285 -10.34 -4.77 2.87
N ARG A 286 -10.12 -5.87 3.59
CA ARG A 286 -8.86 -6.62 3.61
C ARG A 286 -9.07 -8.03 3.07
N LYS A 287 -9.07 -8.16 1.75
CA LYS A 287 -9.16 -9.47 1.07
C LYS A 287 -7.88 -10.28 1.33
N GLY A 288 -8.02 -11.56 1.68
CA GLY A 288 -6.90 -12.51 1.85
C GLY A 288 -6.64 -13.02 3.29
N GLN A 289 -7.07 -12.31 4.33
CA GLN A 289 -6.92 -12.76 5.74
C GLN A 289 -8.24 -13.17 6.40
N SER A 290 -9.40 -12.88 5.79
CA SER A 290 -10.72 -12.90 6.44
C SER A 290 -11.63 -14.05 6.05
N GLU A 291 -11.29 -14.86 5.04
CA GLU A 291 -12.22 -15.86 4.47
C GLU A 291 -12.64 -16.97 5.47
N GLY A 292 -11.93 -17.14 6.60
CA GLY A 292 -12.27 -18.12 7.64
C GLY A 292 -13.01 -17.60 8.89
N SER A 293 -13.07 -16.29 9.12
CA SER A 293 -13.45 -15.70 10.43
C SER A 293 -14.79 -14.96 10.42
N VAL A 294 -15.82 -15.55 9.80
CA VAL A 294 -17.19 -15.02 9.91
C VAL A 294 -17.72 -15.24 11.34
N ASP A 295 -18.20 -14.17 11.98
CA ASP A 295 -18.85 -14.22 13.29
C ASP A 295 -20.31 -14.66 13.15
N LEU A 296 -20.56 -15.94 13.37
CA LEU A 296 -21.89 -16.54 13.35
C LEU A 296 -22.71 -16.29 14.62
N ARG A 297 -22.22 -15.50 15.60
CA ARG A 297 -22.97 -15.21 16.83
C ARG A 297 -23.51 -16.45 17.56
N LEU A 298 -22.80 -17.57 17.50
CA LEU A 298 -23.26 -18.83 18.12
C LEU A 298 -23.08 -18.84 19.64
N PHE A 299 -21.99 -18.26 20.13
CA PHE A 299 -21.74 -18.16 21.57
C PHE A 299 -22.80 -17.30 22.30
N ASP A 300 -23.23 -16.23 21.62
CA ASP A 300 -24.14 -15.22 22.16
C ASP A 300 -25.11 -14.76 21.05
N SER A 301 -26.04 -15.66 20.76
CA SER A 301 -27.03 -15.53 19.71
C SER A 301 -27.98 -14.38 19.99
N PHE A 302 -28.25 -13.59 18.96
CA PHE A 302 -29.29 -12.57 19.02
C PHE A 302 -30.68 -13.23 19.06
N PRO A 303 -31.70 -12.56 19.63
CA PRO A 303 -33.00 -13.17 19.90
C PRO A 303 -33.61 -13.92 18.71
N GLU A 304 -33.59 -13.30 17.54
CA GLU A 304 -34.17 -13.83 16.31
C GLU A 304 -33.48 -15.12 15.84
N LEU A 305 -32.15 -15.24 16.05
CA LEU A 305 -31.39 -16.44 15.73
C LEU A 305 -31.64 -17.57 16.73
N TYR A 306 -31.74 -17.21 18.02
CA TYR A 306 -32.05 -18.19 19.05
C TYR A 306 -33.45 -18.76 18.86
N GLU A 307 -34.45 -17.91 18.61
CA GLU A 307 -35.83 -18.32 18.30
C GLU A 307 -35.87 -19.25 17.10
N PHE A 308 -35.23 -18.88 15.98
CA PHE A 308 -35.11 -19.74 14.81
C PHE A 308 -34.53 -21.12 15.14
N ALA A 309 -33.48 -21.19 15.97
CA ALA A 309 -32.86 -22.47 16.33
C ALA A 309 -33.74 -23.31 17.25
N MET A 310 -34.54 -22.69 18.14
CA MET A 310 -35.42 -23.40 19.07
C MET A 310 -36.69 -23.93 18.42
N GLU A 311 -37.08 -23.41 17.25
CA GLU A 311 -38.22 -23.95 16.48
C GLU A 311 -38.00 -25.39 15.99
N TYR A 312 -36.75 -25.84 15.87
CA TYR A 312 -36.43 -27.19 15.44
C TYR A 312 -36.58 -28.19 16.58
N GLU A 313 -37.67 -28.96 16.58
CA GLU A 313 -37.85 -30.09 17.48
C GLU A 313 -37.13 -31.35 16.95
N LEU A 314 -35.80 -31.42 17.15
CA LEU A 314 -34.94 -32.47 16.56
C LEU A 314 -35.46 -33.90 16.80
N ASP A 315 -36.04 -34.18 17.96
CA ASP A 315 -36.54 -35.52 18.30
C ASP A 315 -37.81 -35.91 17.53
N ARG A 316 -38.55 -34.93 16.97
CA ARG A 316 -39.81 -35.16 16.25
C ARG A 316 -39.66 -35.15 14.72
N LEU A 317 -38.50 -34.76 14.21
CA LEU A 317 -38.21 -34.76 12.77
C LEU A 317 -38.11 -36.20 12.24
N ASP A 318 -38.44 -36.41 10.97
CA ASP A 318 -38.06 -37.64 10.27
C ASP A 318 -36.55 -37.66 9.96
N ASP A 319 -36.02 -38.82 9.59
CA ASP A 319 -34.56 -38.98 9.42
C ASP A 319 -34.00 -38.11 8.28
N LEU A 320 -34.79 -37.85 7.24
CA LEU A 320 -34.37 -37.00 6.12
C LEU A 320 -34.28 -35.54 6.55
N ALA A 321 -35.31 -34.99 7.21
CA ALA A 321 -35.30 -33.62 7.69
C ALA A 321 -34.25 -33.42 8.80
N HIS A 322 -34.04 -34.43 9.65
CA HIS A 322 -33.02 -34.41 10.69
C HIS A 322 -31.60 -34.27 10.11
N ALA A 323 -31.28 -35.02 9.05
CA ALA A 323 -29.99 -34.94 8.34
C ALA A 323 -29.80 -33.63 7.54
N GLN A 324 -30.85 -32.82 7.39
CA GLN A 324 -30.86 -31.54 6.66
C GLN A 324 -30.94 -30.31 7.58
N VAL A 325 -30.88 -30.51 8.91
CA VAL A 325 -30.85 -29.39 9.86
C VAL A 325 -29.50 -28.66 9.76
N PRO A 326 -29.47 -27.32 9.61
CA PRO A 326 -28.23 -26.56 9.59
C PRO A 326 -27.38 -26.77 10.84
N PHE A 327 -26.06 -26.92 10.71
CA PHE A 327 -25.17 -27.12 11.87
C PHE A 327 -25.25 -25.97 12.90
N VAL A 328 -25.59 -24.76 12.45
CA VAL A 328 -25.82 -23.58 13.31
C VAL A 328 -26.92 -23.85 14.34
N VAL A 329 -28.01 -24.50 13.94
CA VAL A 329 -29.13 -24.86 14.82
C VAL A 329 -28.67 -25.89 15.85
N ILE A 330 -27.95 -26.93 15.40
CA ILE A 330 -27.40 -27.99 16.24
C ILE A 330 -26.48 -27.40 17.32
N LEU A 331 -25.57 -26.50 16.94
CA LEU A 331 -24.63 -25.87 17.88
C LEU A 331 -25.33 -24.98 18.92
N ILE A 332 -26.34 -24.21 18.51
CA ILE A 332 -27.11 -23.37 19.45
C ILE A 332 -27.88 -24.26 20.44
N GLN A 333 -28.55 -25.31 19.97
CA GLN A 333 -29.24 -26.26 20.84
C GLN A 333 -28.28 -27.00 21.77
N ALA A 334 -27.10 -27.41 21.29
CA ALA A 334 -26.08 -28.04 22.12
C ALA A 334 -25.60 -27.12 23.25
N LEU A 335 -25.28 -25.86 22.92
CA LEU A 335 -24.85 -24.86 23.88
C LEU A 335 -25.93 -24.56 24.92
N ASP A 336 -27.18 -24.49 24.48
CA ASP A 336 -28.35 -24.26 25.31
C ASP A 336 -28.61 -25.43 26.27
N ARG A 337 -28.53 -26.68 25.80
CA ARG A 337 -28.55 -27.89 26.65
C ARG A 337 -27.41 -27.88 27.68
N TYR A 338 -26.19 -27.57 27.26
CA TYR A 338 -25.03 -27.45 28.14
C TYR A 338 -25.24 -26.38 29.24
N ARG A 339 -25.73 -25.20 28.87
CA ARG A 339 -25.99 -24.11 29.82
C ARG A 339 -27.08 -24.48 30.83
N ARG A 340 -28.12 -25.20 30.42
CA ARG A 340 -29.19 -25.67 31.34
C ARG A 340 -28.67 -26.69 32.36
N THR A 341 -27.86 -27.66 31.93
CA THR A 341 -27.30 -28.66 32.86
C THR A 341 -26.40 -28.02 33.92
N HIS A 342 -25.60 -27.02 33.53
CA HIS A 342 -24.67 -26.33 34.44
C HIS A 342 -25.32 -25.22 35.28
N ARG A 343 -26.41 -24.60 34.79
CA ARG A 343 -27.21 -23.66 35.56
C ARG A 343 -27.97 -24.36 36.69
N ASN A 344 -28.49 -25.56 36.43
CA ASN A 344 -29.19 -26.35 37.45
C ASN A 344 -28.22 -26.94 38.51
N ALA A 345 -26.95 -27.15 38.15
CA ALA A 345 -25.92 -27.60 39.09
C ALA A 345 -25.38 -26.47 40.01
N SER A 346 -25.57 -25.20 39.64
CA SER A 346 -25.05 -24.03 40.39
C SER A 346 -26.09 -23.37 41.31
N SER A 347 -27.36 -23.75 41.21
CA SER A 347 -28.44 -23.21 42.05
C SER A 347 -28.57 -23.84 43.45
N ASP A 348 -27.68 -24.76 43.84
CA ASP A 348 -27.65 -25.36 45.19
C ASP A 348 -26.86 -24.52 46.23
N SER A 349 -26.39 -23.32 45.86
CA SER A 349 -25.84 -22.34 46.82
C SER A 349 -26.72 -21.10 46.91
N CYS A 350 -27.25 -20.88 48.10
CA CYS A 350 -28.21 -19.83 48.44
C CYS A 350 -27.53 -18.46 48.55
N ASP A 351 -27.70 -17.59 47.55
CA ASP A 351 -27.82 -16.14 47.76
C ASP A 351 -28.48 -15.46 46.55
N ALA A 352 -29.79 -15.16 46.67
CA ALA A 352 -30.66 -14.72 45.59
C ALA A 352 -30.83 -13.19 45.51
N SER A 353 -29.77 -12.40 45.72
CA SER A 353 -29.89 -10.94 45.85
C SER A 353 -29.01 -10.10 44.93
N THR A 354 -28.25 -10.69 44.00
CA THR A 354 -27.62 -9.92 42.90
C THR A 354 -27.66 -10.70 41.61
N VAL A 355 -28.70 -10.51 40.80
CA VAL A 355 -28.69 -10.88 39.38
C VAL A 355 -27.72 -9.93 38.67
N LYS A 356 -26.42 -10.16 38.83
CA LYS A 356 -25.43 -9.62 37.89
C LYS A 356 -25.69 -10.31 36.57
N GLU A 357 -25.82 -9.52 35.50
CA GLU A 357 -25.89 -10.04 34.12
C GLU A 357 -24.86 -11.16 33.94
N PRO A 358 -25.23 -12.28 33.29
CA PRO A 358 -24.30 -13.38 33.07
C PRO A 358 -23.10 -12.84 32.29
N ARG A 359 -21.95 -12.76 32.95
CA ARG A 359 -20.72 -12.36 32.27
C ARG A 359 -20.47 -13.37 31.16
N LEU A 360 -20.40 -12.89 29.91
CA LEU A 360 -20.04 -13.66 28.72
C LEU A 360 -18.56 -14.04 28.80
N THR A 361 -18.23 -14.95 29.72
CA THR A 361 -16.88 -15.50 29.88
C THR A 361 -16.71 -16.74 29.01
N PRO A 362 -15.51 -17.00 28.46
CA PRO A 362 -15.22 -18.25 27.79
C PRO A 362 -15.64 -19.47 28.61
N LEU A 363 -16.08 -20.53 27.93
CA LEU A 363 -16.41 -21.78 28.59
C LEU A 363 -15.13 -22.46 29.14
N PRO A 364 -15.26 -23.27 30.21
CA PRO A 364 -14.15 -24.08 30.72
C PRO A 364 -13.58 -25.03 29.65
N GLN A 365 -12.33 -25.45 29.82
CA GLN A 365 -11.66 -26.30 28.84
C GLN A 365 -12.33 -27.69 28.70
N GLU A 366 -12.95 -28.18 29.78
CA GLU A 366 -13.71 -29.43 29.81
C GLU A 366 -15.04 -29.33 29.03
N ALA A 367 -15.55 -28.11 28.78
CA ALA A 367 -16.82 -27.90 28.09
C ALA A 367 -16.80 -28.44 26.66
N ARG A 368 -15.64 -28.46 26.00
CA ARG A 368 -15.51 -28.97 24.63
C ARG A 368 -15.96 -30.43 24.53
N GLY A 369 -15.39 -31.31 25.36
CA GLY A 369 -15.73 -32.73 25.34
C GLY A 369 -17.19 -32.99 25.72
N GLN A 370 -17.75 -32.19 26.62
CA GLN A 370 -19.16 -32.30 27.01
C GLN A 370 -20.10 -31.83 25.89
N LEU A 371 -19.76 -30.75 25.19
CA LEU A 371 -20.52 -30.28 24.03
C LEU A 371 -20.45 -31.29 22.88
N GLU A 372 -19.27 -31.85 22.59
CA GLU A 372 -19.11 -32.92 21.61
C GLU A 372 -19.97 -34.14 21.99
N ALA A 373 -20.03 -34.51 23.27
CA ALA A 373 -20.90 -35.59 23.75
C ALA A 373 -22.40 -35.25 23.62
N ILE A 374 -22.80 -34.00 23.88
CA ILE A 374 -24.19 -33.55 23.67
C ILE A 374 -24.55 -33.61 22.18
N ILE A 375 -23.66 -33.16 21.29
CA ILE A 375 -23.87 -33.21 19.83
C ILE A 375 -23.96 -34.65 19.34
N GLN A 376 -23.06 -35.52 19.79
CA GLN A 376 -23.11 -36.96 19.49
C GLN A 376 -24.40 -37.60 20.02
N GLY A 377 -24.89 -37.20 21.19
CA GLY A 377 -26.16 -37.69 21.74
C GLY A 377 -27.40 -37.19 21.01
N MET A 378 -27.29 -36.11 20.22
CA MET A 378 -28.36 -35.63 19.33
C MET A 378 -28.35 -36.31 17.95
N ARG A 379 -27.24 -36.95 17.56
CA ARG A 379 -27.09 -37.65 16.29
C ARG A 379 -27.87 -38.97 16.29
N ARG A 380 -28.54 -39.31 15.19
CA ARG A 380 -29.27 -40.58 15.04
C ARG A 380 -28.46 -41.61 14.26
N HIS A 381 -27.85 -41.19 13.16
CA HIS A 381 -27.13 -42.07 12.23
C HIS A 381 -25.70 -41.59 11.99
N PRO A 382 -24.73 -42.52 11.84
CA PRO A 382 -23.31 -42.19 11.72
C PRO A 382 -22.90 -41.55 10.39
N ASP A 383 -23.81 -41.41 9.43
CA ASP A 383 -23.59 -40.81 8.10
C ASP A 383 -24.14 -39.37 7.97
N GLU A 384 -24.67 -38.81 9.06
CA GLU A 384 -25.22 -37.46 9.09
C GLU A 384 -24.14 -36.36 9.01
N VAL A 385 -23.90 -35.85 7.80
CA VAL A 385 -22.86 -34.85 7.50
C VAL A 385 -23.04 -33.53 8.26
N ASN A 386 -24.28 -33.09 8.48
CA ASN A 386 -24.57 -31.87 9.24
C ASN A 386 -24.09 -31.93 10.71
N PHE A 387 -24.11 -33.12 11.33
CA PHE A 387 -23.53 -33.32 12.66
C PHE A 387 -22.00 -33.36 12.63
N ASP A 388 -21.39 -33.90 11.57
CA ASP A 388 -19.94 -33.84 11.36
C ASP A 388 -19.48 -32.38 11.17
N GLU A 389 -20.23 -31.57 10.42
CA GLU A 389 -20.02 -30.11 10.31
C GLU A 389 -20.15 -29.41 11.66
N ALA A 390 -21.15 -29.77 12.47
CA ALA A 390 -21.34 -29.21 13.82
C ALA A 390 -20.14 -29.51 14.72
N LEU A 391 -19.68 -30.76 14.76
CA LEU A 391 -18.50 -31.17 15.52
C LEU A 391 -17.23 -30.43 15.07
N ALA A 392 -17.03 -30.28 13.76
CA ALA A 392 -15.92 -29.52 13.19
C ALA A 392 -15.96 -28.03 13.61
N ASN A 393 -17.15 -27.48 13.85
CA ASN A 393 -17.37 -26.08 14.20
C ASN A 393 -17.64 -25.82 15.70
N VAL A 394 -17.50 -26.82 16.58
CA VAL A 394 -17.77 -26.68 18.02
C VAL A 394 -16.93 -25.58 18.69
N TYR A 395 -15.72 -25.32 18.17
CA TYR A 395 -14.84 -24.27 18.70
C TYR A 395 -15.48 -22.86 18.66
N ARG A 396 -16.45 -22.64 17.77
CA ARG A 396 -17.16 -21.36 17.61
C ARG A 396 -18.10 -21.02 18.77
N ILE A 397 -18.49 -22.01 19.58
CA ILE A 397 -19.34 -21.83 20.77
C ILE A 397 -18.57 -21.93 22.08
N LEU A 398 -17.23 -22.06 22.04
CA LEU A 398 -16.41 -22.14 23.25
C LEU A 398 -16.06 -20.77 23.84
N LYS A 399 -15.87 -19.77 22.97
CA LYS A 399 -15.49 -18.41 23.37
C LYS A 399 -16.24 -17.36 22.56
N PRO A 400 -16.48 -16.16 23.12
CA PRO A 400 -16.96 -15.02 22.35
C PRO A 400 -16.03 -14.72 21.16
N HIS A 401 -16.62 -14.23 20.07
CA HIS A 401 -15.84 -13.77 18.93
C HIS A 401 -15.03 -12.53 19.32
N SER A 402 -13.71 -12.60 19.15
CA SER A 402 -12.80 -11.50 19.45
C SER A 402 -12.65 -10.57 18.25
N VAL A 403 -12.50 -9.28 18.52
CA VAL A 403 -12.17 -8.26 17.51
C VAL A 403 -10.66 -8.30 17.24
N SER A 404 -10.23 -8.06 15.99
CA SER A 404 -8.80 -8.01 15.67
C SER A 404 -8.09 -6.85 16.43
N PRO A 405 -6.81 -7.00 16.81
CA PRO A 405 -6.07 -5.93 17.47
C PRO A 405 -6.11 -4.62 16.68
N ASP A 406 -5.94 -4.68 15.36
CA ASP A 406 -6.02 -3.53 14.45
C ASP A 406 -7.37 -2.79 14.58
N THR A 407 -8.47 -3.54 14.58
CA THR A 407 -9.82 -2.95 14.67
C THR A 407 -10.05 -2.36 16.06
N ALA A 408 -9.55 -3.01 17.11
CA ALA A 408 -9.65 -2.50 18.47
C ALA A 408 -8.93 -1.14 18.61
N GLU A 409 -7.72 -0.99 18.05
CA GLU A 409 -6.98 0.28 18.01
C GLU A 409 -7.78 1.36 17.26
N VAL A 410 -8.35 1.04 16.09
CA VAL A 410 -9.19 1.98 15.33
C VAL A 410 -10.38 2.48 16.15
N ILE A 411 -11.07 1.57 16.84
CA ILE A 411 -12.23 1.92 17.67
C ILE A 411 -11.83 2.74 18.89
N GLU A 412 -10.72 2.40 19.53
CA GLU A 412 -10.18 3.13 20.68
C GLU A 412 -9.84 4.57 20.29
N GLN A 413 -9.09 4.74 19.21
CA GLN A 413 -8.72 6.05 18.71
C GLN A 413 -9.94 6.87 18.27
N ALA A 414 -10.88 6.25 17.54
CA ALA A 414 -12.11 6.92 17.11
C ALA A 414 -13.05 7.28 18.27
N SER A 415 -12.98 6.53 19.38
CA SER A 415 -13.74 6.82 20.61
C SER A 415 -13.25 8.05 21.34
N SER A 416 -12.01 8.48 21.11
CA SER A 416 -11.45 9.64 21.79
C SER A 416 -12.20 10.94 21.40
N PRO A 417 -12.63 11.75 22.37
CA PRO A 417 -13.27 13.04 22.09
C PRO A 417 -12.28 14.10 21.59
N SER A 418 -10.99 13.97 21.92
CA SER A 418 -9.94 14.88 21.49
C SER A 418 -9.41 14.56 20.08
N PHE A 419 -9.60 13.33 19.61
CA PHE A 419 -9.14 12.92 18.29
C PHE A 419 -9.93 13.63 17.19
N ARG A 420 -9.22 14.42 16.37
CA ARG A 420 -9.75 15.09 15.18
C ARG A 420 -8.94 14.65 13.95
N PRO A 421 -9.55 13.89 13.01
CA PRO A 421 -8.81 13.40 11.85
C PRO A 421 -8.49 14.56 10.90
N VAL A 422 -7.21 14.69 10.53
CA VAL A 422 -6.74 15.65 9.51
C VAL A 422 -6.86 15.06 8.10
N SER A 423 -6.66 13.75 7.98
CA SER A 423 -6.81 12.92 6.77
C SER A 423 -7.89 11.85 6.98
N ASN A 424 -8.32 11.20 5.89
CA ASN A 424 -9.23 10.05 5.93
C ASN A 424 -10.51 10.30 6.75
N VAL A 425 -11.05 11.53 6.69
CA VAL A 425 -12.19 11.98 7.50
C VAL A 425 -13.40 11.06 7.37
N LYS A 426 -13.69 10.53 6.17
CA LYS A 426 -14.78 9.57 5.95
C LYS A 426 -14.62 8.29 6.76
N PHE A 427 -13.44 7.68 6.69
CA PHE A 427 -13.11 6.46 7.44
C PHE A 427 -13.25 6.69 8.95
N TRP A 428 -12.67 7.78 9.45
CA TRP A 428 -12.71 8.09 10.88
C TRP A 428 -14.10 8.51 11.38
N THR A 429 -14.93 9.09 10.51
CA THR A 429 -16.35 9.36 10.81
C THR A 429 -17.13 8.05 10.96
N LEU A 430 -16.93 7.10 10.05
CA LEU A 430 -17.50 5.75 10.13
C LEU A 430 -16.99 5.00 11.36
N ALA A 431 -15.69 5.06 11.66
CA ALA A 431 -15.10 4.45 12.85
C ALA A 431 -15.68 5.03 14.15
N ARG A 432 -15.95 6.35 14.19
CA ARG A 432 -16.60 6.99 15.35
C ARG A 432 -18.06 6.53 15.51
N ALA A 433 -18.79 6.40 14.42
CA ALA A 433 -20.14 5.84 14.44
C ALA A 433 -20.14 4.38 14.90
N LEU A 434 -19.18 3.58 14.44
CA LEU A 434 -18.97 2.19 14.87
C LEU A 434 -18.63 2.11 16.37
N ALA A 435 -17.76 2.99 16.86
CA ALA A 435 -17.43 3.09 18.28
C ALA A 435 -18.64 3.47 19.13
N ALA A 436 -19.51 4.37 18.66
CA ALA A 436 -20.78 4.69 19.31
C ALA A 436 -21.71 3.46 19.36
N PHE A 437 -21.84 2.74 18.25
CA PHE A 437 -22.60 1.49 18.17
C PHE A 437 -22.06 0.43 19.14
N GLN A 438 -20.74 0.19 19.15
CA GLN A 438 -20.13 -0.78 20.05
C GLN A 438 -20.32 -0.39 21.52
N ARG A 439 -20.25 0.90 21.86
CA ARG A 439 -20.52 1.37 23.23
C ARG A 439 -21.95 1.06 23.68
N ALA A 440 -22.92 1.21 22.77
CA ALA A 440 -24.34 0.96 23.02
C ALA A 440 -24.67 -0.54 23.05
N CYS A 441 -24.21 -1.31 22.07
CA CYS A 441 -24.58 -2.72 21.87
C CYS A 441 -23.60 -3.72 22.50
N LYS A 442 -22.43 -3.25 22.98
CA LYS A 442 -21.31 -4.07 23.48
C LYS A 442 -20.75 -5.07 22.46
N LYS A 443 -21.12 -4.93 21.19
CA LYS A 443 -20.74 -5.79 20.06
C LYS A 443 -20.59 -4.94 18.80
N LEU A 444 -19.87 -5.46 17.82
CA LEU A 444 -19.82 -4.88 16.46
C LEU A 444 -21.09 -5.26 15.67
N PRO A 445 -21.38 -4.63 14.52
CA PRO A 445 -22.53 -5.00 13.69
C PRO A 445 -22.38 -6.42 13.12
N VAL A 446 -23.49 -7.13 12.93
CA VAL A 446 -23.48 -8.45 12.26
C VAL A 446 -23.12 -8.27 10.78
N GLN A 447 -22.21 -9.12 10.27
CA GLN A 447 -21.71 -9.03 8.90
C GLN A 447 -22.75 -9.42 7.83
N GLY A 448 -23.75 -10.23 8.21
CA GLY A 448 -24.79 -10.73 7.30
C GLY A 448 -24.31 -11.85 6.36
N LEU A 449 -23.12 -12.39 6.58
CA LEU A 449 -22.53 -13.47 5.78
C LEU A 449 -22.76 -14.83 6.47
N LEU A 450 -23.01 -15.86 5.68
CA LEU A 450 -23.09 -17.26 6.12
C LEU A 450 -22.20 -18.13 5.22
N PRO A 451 -21.40 -19.03 5.81
CA PRO A 451 -20.71 -20.05 5.02
C PRO A 451 -21.72 -21.04 4.42
N ASP A 452 -21.29 -21.74 3.39
CA ASP A 452 -22.02 -22.90 2.89
C ASP A 452 -22.12 -23.98 3.98
N MET A 453 -23.22 -24.73 3.98
CA MET A 453 -23.47 -25.78 4.97
C MET A 453 -24.49 -26.80 4.47
N THR A 454 -24.42 -28.02 5.02
CA THR A 454 -25.39 -29.07 4.73
C THR A 454 -26.75 -28.70 5.34
N SER A 455 -27.71 -28.34 4.48
CA SER A 455 -29.10 -28.10 4.87
C SER A 455 -30.07 -28.19 3.69
N ASP A 456 -31.38 -28.28 3.96
CA ASP A 456 -32.39 -28.07 2.94
C ASP A 456 -32.43 -26.60 2.48
N THR A 457 -32.86 -26.40 1.24
CA THR A 457 -32.85 -25.07 0.60
C THR A 457 -33.71 -24.04 1.35
N GLN A 458 -34.83 -24.44 1.95
CA GLN A 458 -35.73 -23.49 2.63
C GLN A 458 -35.17 -23.08 3.99
N SER A 459 -34.64 -24.02 4.76
CA SER A 459 -33.96 -23.74 6.04
C SER A 459 -32.77 -22.82 5.84
N PHE A 460 -31.94 -23.08 4.82
CA PHE A 460 -30.77 -22.23 4.53
C PHE A 460 -31.18 -20.80 4.13
N ILE A 461 -32.15 -20.63 3.22
CA ILE A 461 -32.65 -19.31 2.82
C ILE A 461 -33.25 -18.56 4.01
N ARG A 462 -34.01 -19.25 4.87
CA ARG A 462 -34.61 -18.63 6.06
C ARG A 462 -33.54 -18.19 7.06
N LEU A 463 -32.51 -19.01 7.29
CA LEU A 463 -31.36 -18.63 8.13
C LEU A 463 -30.62 -17.42 7.54
N GLN A 464 -30.39 -17.39 6.22
CA GLN A 464 -29.79 -16.25 5.54
C GLN A 464 -30.59 -14.96 5.73
N GLN A 465 -31.92 -15.03 5.68
CA GLN A 465 -32.80 -13.89 5.94
C GLN A 465 -32.70 -13.38 7.38
N VAL A 466 -32.58 -14.28 8.37
CA VAL A 466 -32.39 -13.91 9.79
C VAL A 466 -31.13 -13.08 9.98
N TYR A 467 -29.99 -13.52 9.41
CA TYR A 467 -28.74 -12.76 9.47
C TYR A 467 -28.78 -11.46 8.67
N SER A 468 -29.37 -11.50 7.47
CA SER A 468 -29.45 -10.32 6.59
C SER A 468 -30.28 -9.21 7.23
N LYS A 469 -31.45 -9.54 7.80
CA LYS A 469 -32.29 -8.56 8.51
C LYS A 469 -31.58 -7.99 9.75
N ARG A 470 -30.87 -8.83 10.50
CA ARG A 470 -30.10 -8.37 11.66
C ARG A 470 -28.98 -7.40 11.24
N ALA A 471 -28.24 -7.75 10.20
CA ALA A 471 -27.18 -6.91 9.64
C ALA A 471 -27.74 -5.56 9.12
N GLU A 472 -28.88 -5.57 8.44
CA GLU A 472 -29.57 -4.36 7.99
C GLU A 472 -29.97 -3.45 9.16
N GLY A 473 -30.55 -4.04 10.22
CA GLY A 473 -30.90 -3.31 11.45
C GLY A 473 -29.68 -2.66 12.12
N ASP A 474 -28.59 -3.41 12.27
CA ASP A 474 -27.34 -2.90 12.83
C ASP A 474 -26.73 -1.79 11.93
N CYS A 475 -26.77 -1.95 10.60
CA CYS A 475 -26.33 -0.93 9.64
C CYS A 475 -27.16 0.35 9.77
N ASN A 476 -28.49 0.25 9.90
CA ASN A 476 -29.37 1.41 10.04
C ASN A 476 -29.10 2.19 11.33
N ALA A 477 -28.76 1.52 12.43
CA ALA A 477 -28.33 2.17 13.66
C ALA A 477 -27.01 2.97 13.48
N ILE A 478 -26.07 2.43 12.70
CA ILE A 478 -24.81 3.12 12.36
C ILE A 478 -25.08 4.29 11.40
N LYS A 479 -25.94 4.12 10.39
CA LYS A 479 -26.37 5.21 9.48
C LYS A 479 -26.96 6.39 10.26
N ALA A 480 -27.79 6.12 11.27
CA ALA A 480 -28.32 7.15 12.16
C ALA A 480 -27.20 7.86 12.94
N SER A 481 -26.23 7.11 13.47
CA SER A 481 -25.07 7.66 14.18
C SER A 481 -24.20 8.55 13.29
N VAL A 482 -23.94 8.15 12.04
CA VAL A 482 -23.21 8.96 11.05
C VAL A 482 -23.96 10.26 10.76
N SER A 483 -25.29 10.19 10.60
CA SER A 483 -26.13 11.36 10.34
C SER A 483 -26.09 12.38 11.49
N MET A 484 -26.07 11.91 12.74
CA MET A 484 -25.89 12.78 13.92
C MET A 484 -24.52 13.46 13.93
N ILE A 485 -23.44 12.69 13.71
CA ILE A 485 -22.06 13.22 13.69
C ILE A 485 -21.87 14.27 12.58
N GLN A 486 -22.46 14.05 11.41
CA GLN A 486 -22.42 15.00 10.30
C GLN A 486 -23.30 16.24 10.56
N GLY A 487 -24.46 16.07 11.19
CA GLY A 487 -25.38 17.16 11.55
C GLY A 487 -24.79 18.12 12.59
N ASP A 488 -24.08 17.62 13.59
CA ASP A 488 -23.42 18.43 14.62
C ASP A 488 -22.27 19.30 14.06
N SER A 489 -21.67 18.86 12.94
CA SER A 489 -20.55 19.57 12.31
C SER A 489 -20.98 20.81 11.52
N VAL A 490 -22.27 20.95 11.17
CA VAL A 490 -22.80 22.10 10.41
C VAL A 490 -23.16 23.28 11.32
N ASN A 491 -23.29 23.07 12.63
CA ASN A 491 -23.72 24.09 13.59
C ASN A 491 -22.58 24.80 14.33
N HIS A 492 -21.31 24.70 13.86
CA HIS A 492 -20.16 25.30 14.54
C HIS A 492 -19.47 26.46 13.80
N ASP A 493 -20.05 26.96 12.70
CA ASP A 493 -19.54 28.14 11.96
C ASP A 493 -20.45 29.38 12.04
N GLY A 494 -21.31 29.47 13.07
CA GLY A 494 -22.16 30.65 13.29
C GLY A 494 -22.36 30.97 14.77
N ASP A 495 -22.03 32.20 15.15
CA ASP A 495 -22.28 32.86 16.43
C ASP A 495 -21.49 32.40 17.68
N VAL A 496 -20.30 32.98 17.82
CA VAL A 496 -19.78 33.39 19.14
C VAL A 496 -20.01 34.89 19.30
N GLN A 497 -21.21 35.26 19.74
CA GLN A 497 -21.43 36.53 20.41
C GLN A 497 -22.23 36.28 21.69
N GLY A 498 -21.55 36.42 22.83
CA GLY A 498 -22.06 36.02 24.12
C GLY A 498 -23.26 36.81 24.60
N ARG A 499 -24.16 36.12 25.31
CA ARG A 499 -24.95 36.73 26.38
C ARG A 499 -25.38 35.68 27.42
N ILE A 500 -25.17 36.05 28.68
CA ILE A 500 -25.46 35.34 29.92
C ILE A 500 -26.98 35.09 30.09
N PRO A 501 -27.41 33.98 30.70
CA PRO A 501 -28.83 33.59 30.78
C PRO A 501 -29.58 34.30 31.91
N GLY A 502 -30.86 34.61 31.67
CA GLY A 502 -31.80 34.98 32.71
C GLY A 502 -33.26 34.80 32.26
N GLY A 503 -34.06 34.14 33.09
CA GLY A 503 -35.50 34.43 33.24
C GLY A 503 -36.51 33.54 32.52
N VAL A 504 -36.98 32.51 33.24
CA VAL A 504 -38.36 31.97 33.38
C VAL A 504 -39.48 32.55 32.47
N THR A 505 -40.23 31.69 31.76
CA THR A 505 -41.70 31.43 31.88
C THR A 505 -42.32 30.78 30.61
N ASP A 506 -43.00 29.64 30.85
CA ASP A 506 -44.31 29.17 30.35
C ASP A 506 -44.78 29.14 28.87
N SER A 507 -45.02 27.88 28.45
CA SER A 507 -46.15 27.29 27.69
C SER A 507 -46.46 27.64 26.21
N PRO A 508 -47.18 26.73 25.48
CA PRO A 508 -47.05 26.54 24.04
C PRO A 508 -48.22 27.11 23.22
N THR A 509 -48.03 27.36 21.91
CA THR A 509 -49.13 27.27 20.93
C THR A 509 -48.68 27.26 19.46
N SER A 510 -49.26 26.29 18.75
CA SER A 510 -49.54 26.16 17.31
C SER A 510 -49.57 27.43 16.45
N SER A 511 -48.94 27.40 15.26
CA SER A 511 -49.63 27.50 13.96
C SER A 511 -48.65 27.51 12.77
N ALA A 512 -49.06 26.82 11.69
CA ALA A 512 -48.39 26.74 10.40
C ALA A 512 -48.78 27.93 9.48
N PRO A 513 -48.42 27.89 8.17
CA PRO A 513 -47.40 28.70 7.54
C PRO A 513 -47.95 29.95 6.81
N VAL A 514 -47.10 30.96 6.58
CA VAL A 514 -47.42 32.07 5.67
C VAL A 514 -46.37 32.15 4.56
N HIS A 515 -46.82 31.86 3.35
CA HIS A 515 -46.14 32.19 2.10
C HIS A 515 -45.97 33.71 1.98
N CYS A 516 -44.75 34.17 1.72
CA CYS A 516 -44.55 35.44 1.02
C CYS A 516 -43.36 35.30 0.06
N SER A 517 -43.70 35.34 -1.22
CA SER A 517 -42.83 35.39 -2.38
C SER A 517 -42.17 36.76 -2.49
N GLN A 518 -40.86 36.79 -2.72
CA GLN A 518 -40.25 37.76 -3.63
C GLN A 518 -38.87 37.28 -4.10
N GLU A 519 -38.76 37.12 -5.41
CA GLU A 519 -37.55 36.80 -6.14
C GLU A 519 -36.48 37.88 -5.93
N THR A 520 -35.24 37.46 -5.69
CA THR A 520 -34.07 38.25 -6.06
C THR A 520 -33.06 37.34 -6.75
N LEU A 521 -33.11 37.37 -8.08
CA LEU A 521 -32.12 36.83 -8.99
C LEU A 521 -30.77 37.55 -8.78
N ARG A 522 -29.83 36.93 -8.05
CA ARG A 522 -28.40 37.21 -8.14
C ARG A 522 -27.58 35.96 -7.84
N GLY A 523 -26.84 35.47 -8.85
CA GLY A 523 -25.57 34.76 -8.67
C GLY A 523 -25.62 33.26 -8.36
N SER A 524 -26.35 32.47 -9.15
CA SER A 524 -26.17 31.00 -9.17
C SER A 524 -24.90 30.65 -9.96
N MET A 525 -23.78 30.47 -9.27
CA MET A 525 -22.59 29.75 -9.79
C MET A 525 -21.68 29.23 -8.67
N ASP A 526 -21.75 29.82 -7.46
CA ASP A 526 -20.87 29.44 -6.32
C ASP A 526 -21.47 28.34 -5.40
N SER A 527 -22.79 28.14 -5.43
CA SER A 527 -23.46 27.07 -4.67
C SER A 527 -23.16 25.67 -5.22
N SER A 528 -22.85 25.56 -6.52
CA SER A 528 -22.57 24.30 -7.20
C SER A 528 -21.15 23.78 -6.92
N LEU A 529 -20.20 24.68 -6.66
CA LEU A 529 -18.82 24.33 -6.28
C LEU A 529 -18.74 23.98 -4.78
N ARG A 530 -19.46 24.71 -3.92
CA ARG A 530 -19.63 24.33 -2.50
C ARG A 530 -20.42 23.02 -2.32
N ARG A 531 -21.47 22.78 -3.12
CA ARG A 531 -22.16 21.47 -3.14
C ARG A 531 -21.22 20.35 -3.59
N ARG A 532 -20.41 20.54 -4.63
CA ARG A 532 -19.45 19.51 -5.10
C ARG A 532 -18.30 19.21 -4.12
N ALA A 533 -17.92 20.16 -3.26
CA ALA A 533 -16.93 19.95 -2.20
C ALA A 533 -17.55 19.27 -0.97
N SER A 534 -18.80 19.61 -0.64
CA SER A 534 -19.58 18.97 0.43
C SER A 534 -19.99 17.53 0.07
N GLU A 535 -20.34 17.27 -1.19
CA GLU A 535 -20.66 15.93 -1.72
C GLU A 535 -19.43 15.00 -1.76
N ARG A 536 -18.22 15.54 -2.00
CA ARG A 536 -16.98 14.73 -1.99
C ARG A 536 -16.57 14.22 -0.61
N ASN A 537 -16.97 14.90 0.46
CA ASN A 537 -16.71 14.50 1.86
C ASN A 537 -17.90 13.81 2.55
N GLY A 538 -19.05 13.74 1.90
CA GLY A 538 -20.20 12.97 2.39
C GLY A 538 -19.89 11.47 2.44
N VAL A 539 -20.34 10.83 3.51
CA VAL A 539 -20.37 9.36 3.64
C VAL A 539 -21.67 8.89 3.00
N SER A 540 -21.59 8.02 2.00
CA SER A 540 -22.77 7.43 1.34
C SER A 540 -23.34 6.27 2.17
N PHE A 541 -24.57 5.84 1.88
CA PHE A 541 -25.13 4.66 2.55
C PHE A 541 -24.41 3.36 2.17
N ASP A 542 -23.92 3.26 0.93
CA ASP A 542 -23.13 2.13 0.45
C ASP A 542 -21.79 2.04 1.21
N ASP A 543 -21.17 3.19 1.53
CA ASP A 543 -19.98 3.24 2.37
C ASP A 543 -20.24 2.66 3.76
N VAL A 544 -21.39 2.98 4.37
CA VAL A 544 -21.77 2.45 5.69
C VAL A 544 -21.96 0.94 5.63
N GLU A 545 -22.67 0.43 4.63
CA GLU A 545 -22.90 -1.02 4.49
C GLU A 545 -21.59 -1.78 4.26
N LYS A 546 -20.72 -1.25 3.38
CA LYS A 546 -19.37 -1.80 3.17
C LYS A 546 -18.55 -1.79 4.46
N PHE A 547 -18.62 -0.70 5.23
CA PHE A 547 -17.90 -0.56 6.49
C PHE A 547 -18.40 -1.54 7.56
N CYS A 548 -19.72 -1.68 7.73
CA CYS A 548 -20.34 -2.62 8.66
C CYS A 548 -19.97 -4.07 8.35
N ARG A 549 -20.01 -4.47 7.07
CA ARG A 549 -19.64 -5.83 6.63
C ARG A 549 -18.20 -6.18 7.02
N ASN A 550 -17.31 -5.20 7.00
CA ASN A 550 -15.89 -5.38 7.29
C ASN A 550 -15.47 -4.87 8.67
N ALA A 551 -16.42 -4.55 9.56
CA ALA A 551 -16.14 -3.87 10.83
C ALA A 551 -15.19 -4.63 11.77
N TYR A 552 -15.05 -5.96 11.61
CA TYR A 552 -14.15 -6.81 12.39
C TYR A 552 -12.71 -6.84 11.87
N ASN A 553 -12.47 -6.30 10.68
CA ASN A 553 -11.21 -6.41 9.98
C ASN A 553 -10.75 -5.06 9.42
N LEU A 554 -10.95 -3.98 10.19
CA LEU A 554 -10.43 -2.66 9.86
C LEU A 554 -8.93 -2.61 10.15
N LYS A 555 -8.17 -1.79 9.41
CA LYS A 555 -6.76 -1.53 9.69
C LYS A 555 -6.38 -0.11 9.29
N VAL A 556 -5.46 0.49 10.02
CA VAL A 556 -4.82 1.74 9.63
C VAL A 556 -3.31 1.50 9.59
N ILE A 557 -2.69 1.76 8.44
CA ILE A 557 -1.24 1.71 8.28
C ILE A 557 -0.73 3.15 8.28
N ARG A 558 0.25 3.43 9.13
CA ARG A 558 0.92 4.72 9.21
C ARG A 558 2.35 4.52 8.76
N TYR A 559 2.60 4.91 7.51
CA TYR A 559 3.92 4.81 6.91
C TYR A 559 4.87 5.78 7.56
N ARG A 560 6.04 5.27 7.93
CA ARG A 560 7.19 6.11 8.28
C ARG A 560 7.68 6.83 7.04
N SER A 561 8.04 8.09 7.23
CA SER A 561 8.64 8.92 6.20
C SER A 561 10.08 8.50 5.93
N LEU A 562 10.61 8.88 4.77
CA LEU A 562 11.98 8.55 4.42
C LEU A 562 12.98 9.38 5.25
N GLY A 563 12.60 10.59 5.67
CA GLY A 563 13.41 11.40 6.60
C GLY A 563 13.55 10.77 7.97
N GLU A 564 12.52 10.06 8.46
CA GLU A 564 12.57 9.38 9.76
C GLU A 564 13.47 8.12 9.76
N GLU A 565 13.62 7.47 8.60
CA GLU A 565 14.39 6.23 8.40
C GLU A 565 15.90 6.45 8.62
N PHE A 566 16.43 7.58 8.15
CA PHE A 566 17.85 7.93 8.28
C PHE A 566 18.17 8.83 9.48
N ASN A 567 17.15 9.29 10.22
CA ASN A 567 17.35 10.20 11.34
C ASN A 567 17.63 9.43 12.64
N PRO A 568 18.77 9.69 13.33
CA PRO A 568 19.17 8.95 14.54
C PRO A 568 18.19 9.04 15.72
N ALA A 569 17.36 10.09 15.73
CA ALA A 569 16.34 10.30 16.75
C ALA A 569 15.07 9.47 16.51
N THR A 570 14.81 9.07 15.27
CA THR A 570 13.56 8.41 14.87
C THR A 570 13.75 7.03 14.24
N VAL A 571 14.97 6.63 13.90
CA VAL A 571 15.29 5.31 13.33
C VAL A 571 14.66 4.18 14.14
N ASN A 572 14.08 3.19 13.46
CA ASN A 572 13.51 2.03 14.13
C ASN A 572 14.63 1.07 14.55
N ARG A 573 15.11 1.23 15.79
CA ARG A 573 16.19 0.42 16.34
C ARG A 573 15.82 -1.05 16.51
N GLU A 574 14.55 -1.38 16.70
CA GLU A 574 14.09 -2.76 16.89
C GLU A 574 14.45 -3.62 15.66
N VAL A 575 14.29 -3.09 14.45
CA VAL A 575 14.65 -3.79 13.21
C VAL A 575 16.16 -4.08 13.13
N TYR A 576 16.99 -3.14 13.59
CA TYR A 576 18.44 -3.32 13.63
C TYR A 576 18.84 -4.34 14.71
N GLU A 577 18.22 -4.28 15.88
CA GLU A 577 18.45 -5.22 16.98
C GLU A 577 18.05 -6.66 16.59
N GLU A 578 16.92 -6.82 15.89
CA GLU A 578 16.47 -8.11 15.36
C GLU A 578 17.44 -8.67 14.31
N ALA A 579 17.90 -7.83 13.37
CA ALA A 579 18.89 -8.24 12.39
C ALA A 579 20.24 -8.64 13.04
N VAL A 580 20.67 -7.92 14.09
CA VAL A 580 21.86 -8.26 14.87
C VAL A 580 21.70 -9.61 15.57
N ALA A 581 20.54 -9.87 16.17
CA ALA A 581 20.24 -11.16 16.78
C ALA A 581 20.26 -12.29 15.75
N GLY A 582 19.67 -12.06 14.56
CA GLY A 582 19.67 -13.02 13.45
C GLY A 582 21.07 -13.35 12.94
N LEU A 583 21.96 -12.37 12.85
CA LEU A 583 23.36 -12.58 12.45
C LEU A 583 24.18 -13.40 13.48
N GLN A 584 23.77 -13.40 14.75
CA GLN A 584 24.44 -14.17 15.81
C GLN A 584 23.96 -15.64 15.87
N MET A 585 22.84 -15.96 15.24
CA MET A 585 22.27 -17.30 15.21
C MET A 585 22.78 -18.06 13.98
N GLU A 586 23.96 -18.69 14.09
CA GLU A 586 24.63 -19.44 12.99
C GLU A 586 23.83 -20.66 12.47
N GLU A 587 22.76 -21.09 13.16
CA GLU A 587 21.96 -22.29 12.83
C GLU A 587 20.46 -22.00 12.58
N SER A 588 20.08 -20.78 12.19
CA SER A 588 18.67 -20.52 11.84
C SER A 588 18.33 -21.01 10.42
N ASP A 589 17.23 -21.76 10.28
CA ASP A 589 16.68 -22.18 8.97
C ASP A 589 16.28 -20.97 8.09
N GLU A 590 16.23 -19.75 8.65
CA GLU A 590 15.78 -18.54 7.98
C GLU A 590 16.86 -17.83 7.14
N GLY A 591 18.14 -18.24 7.24
CA GLY A 591 19.24 -17.66 6.47
C GLY A 591 19.64 -16.24 6.90
N ILE A 592 20.60 -15.64 6.17
CA ILE A 592 21.17 -14.33 6.53
C ILE A 592 20.10 -13.23 6.43
N PRO A 593 19.92 -12.37 7.45
CA PRO A 593 19.04 -11.20 7.37
C PRO A 593 19.40 -10.31 6.17
N LEU A 594 18.42 -9.67 5.53
CA LEU A 594 18.67 -8.83 4.35
C LEU A 594 18.99 -7.37 4.70
N LEU A 595 18.87 -6.96 5.97
CA LEU A 595 19.23 -5.60 6.42
C LEU A 595 20.67 -5.19 6.08
N PRO A 596 21.72 -6.04 6.24
CA PRO A 596 23.08 -5.70 5.82
C PRO A 596 23.20 -5.38 4.32
N TRP A 597 22.43 -6.05 3.46
CA TRP A 597 22.39 -5.74 2.02
C TRP A 597 21.79 -4.37 1.75
N TYR A 598 20.72 -4.02 2.47
CA TYR A 598 20.10 -2.69 2.43
C TYR A 598 21.10 -1.59 2.85
N VAL A 599 21.82 -1.78 3.95
CA VAL A 599 22.84 -0.82 4.42
C VAL A 599 23.97 -0.67 3.39
N ALA A 600 24.47 -1.78 2.85
CA ALA A 600 25.51 -1.78 1.83
C ALA A 600 25.09 -1.03 0.56
N LEU A 601 23.84 -1.19 0.12
CA LEU A 601 23.30 -0.46 -1.02
C LEU A 601 23.33 1.05 -0.80
N TRP A 602 22.87 1.55 0.35
CA TRP A 602 22.92 2.98 0.62
C TRP A 602 24.34 3.53 0.76
N ALA A 603 25.27 2.73 1.29
CA ALA A 603 26.69 3.07 1.26
C ALA A 603 27.22 3.20 -0.18
N CYS A 604 26.81 2.32 -1.09
CA CYS A 604 27.14 2.45 -2.52
C CYS A 604 26.51 3.72 -3.15
N HIS A 605 25.28 4.08 -2.78
CA HIS A 605 24.67 5.34 -3.22
C HIS A 605 25.44 6.57 -2.72
N ARG A 606 25.86 6.59 -1.44
CA ARG A 606 26.70 7.66 -0.89
C ARG A 606 28.04 7.77 -1.61
N PHE A 607 28.69 6.63 -1.85
CA PHE A 607 29.90 6.57 -2.67
C PHE A 607 29.64 7.19 -4.04
N ALA A 608 28.54 6.81 -4.70
CA ALA A 608 28.22 7.28 -6.04
C ALA A 608 27.97 8.79 -6.11
N VAL A 609 27.29 9.36 -5.10
CA VAL A 609 27.08 10.81 -4.98
C VAL A 609 28.41 11.55 -4.81
N ARG A 610 29.34 11.02 -4.00
CA ARG A 610 30.65 11.65 -3.75
C ARG A 610 31.60 11.56 -4.93
N ASN A 611 31.60 10.43 -5.62
CA ASN A 611 32.59 10.13 -6.66
C ASN A 611 32.06 10.37 -8.08
N GLY A 612 30.74 10.54 -8.24
CA GLY A 612 30.08 10.72 -9.53
C GLY A 612 29.77 9.42 -10.28
N PHE A 613 30.21 8.26 -9.80
CA PHE A 613 29.97 6.95 -10.44
C PHE A 613 29.70 5.86 -9.40
N PHE A 614 28.92 4.84 -9.76
CA PHE A 614 28.64 3.71 -8.88
C PHE A 614 29.90 2.84 -8.64
N PRO A 615 30.13 2.30 -7.42
CA PRO A 615 31.32 1.50 -7.17
C PRO A 615 31.35 0.24 -8.04
N GLY A 616 32.55 -0.11 -8.54
CA GLY A 616 32.79 -1.32 -9.33
C GLY A 616 32.37 -1.25 -10.80
N VAL A 617 31.96 -0.08 -11.28
CA VAL A 617 31.82 0.17 -12.72
C VAL A 617 33.21 0.07 -13.38
N THR A 618 33.46 -1.00 -14.12
CA THR A 618 34.67 -1.14 -14.94
C THR A 618 34.42 -0.61 -16.34
N SER A 619 35.38 0.11 -16.91
CA SER A 619 35.35 0.56 -18.32
C SER A 619 35.52 -0.58 -19.34
N VAL A 620 35.51 -1.84 -18.87
CA VAL A 620 35.62 -3.04 -19.69
C VAL A 620 34.25 -3.71 -19.63
N GLY A 621 33.48 -3.55 -20.70
CA GLY A 621 32.24 -4.29 -20.88
C GLY A 621 32.52 -5.79 -20.89
N TRP A 622 31.51 -6.58 -20.50
CA TRP A 622 31.49 -8.04 -20.67
C TRP A 622 31.66 -8.52 -22.12
N LEU A 623 31.70 -7.60 -23.08
CA LEU A 623 31.93 -7.79 -24.50
C LEU A 623 33.02 -6.82 -24.99
N ASP A 624 34.25 -6.99 -24.53
CA ASP A 624 35.42 -6.55 -25.29
C ASP A 624 35.94 -7.75 -26.11
N PRO A 625 35.78 -7.76 -27.45
CA PRO A 625 36.36 -8.80 -28.31
C PRO A 625 37.89 -8.90 -28.23
N GLN A 626 38.55 -7.91 -27.63
CA GLN A 626 40.00 -7.82 -27.46
C GLN A 626 40.49 -8.05 -26.02
N ALA A 627 39.59 -8.32 -25.06
CA ALA A 627 40.00 -8.75 -23.72
C ALA A 627 40.66 -10.13 -23.81
N LYS A 628 42.00 -10.13 -23.87
CA LYS A 628 42.81 -11.35 -23.84
C LYS A 628 42.44 -12.19 -22.62
N ASN A 629 42.09 -13.44 -22.89
CA ASN A 629 41.89 -14.55 -21.96
C ASN A 629 43.01 -14.66 -20.89
N GLU A 630 42.97 -13.86 -19.83
CA GLU A 630 43.85 -14.05 -18.67
C GLU A 630 43.14 -14.19 -17.32
N VAL A 631 41.81 -14.07 -17.25
CA VAL A 631 41.08 -14.23 -15.98
C VAL A 631 39.98 -15.29 -16.09
N CYS A 632 40.36 -16.55 -16.37
CA CYS A 632 39.55 -17.72 -16.00
C CYS A 632 40.31 -19.06 -16.13
N LEU A 633 41.55 -19.16 -15.62
CA LEU A 633 42.30 -20.43 -15.60
C LEU A 633 42.90 -20.81 -14.23
N SER A 634 42.54 -20.14 -13.13
CA SER A 634 43.08 -20.49 -11.80
C SER A 634 42.15 -21.33 -10.93
N GLN A 635 40.98 -21.78 -11.40
CA GLN A 635 40.08 -22.65 -10.62
C GLN A 635 39.62 -23.94 -11.33
N ALA A 636 40.24 -24.32 -12.45
CA ALA A 636 40.00 -25.61 -13.11
C ALA A 636 41.02 -26.70 -12.70
N GLY A 637 41.53 -26.61 -11.47
CA GLY A 637 42.58 -27.49 -10.93
C GLY A 637 42.12 -28.41 -9.81
N ALA A 638 40.83 -28.77 -9.72
CA ALA A 638 40.35 -29.70 -8.68
C ALA A 638 39.07 -30.44 -9.09
N SER A 639 39.06 -31.10 -10.25
CA SER A 639 38.10 -32.18 -10.55
C SER A 639 38.57 -32.93 -11.79
N ARG A 640 39.47 -33.90 -11.60
CA ARG A 640 39.78 -34.93 -12.59
C ARG A 640 39.20 -36.24 -12.07
N GLY A 641 38.05 -36.64 -12.63
CA GLY A 641 37.49 -37.96 -12.35
C GLY A 641 36.13 -38.17 -12.98
N ALA A 642 36.14 -38.99 -14.05
CA ALA A 642 35.02 -39.74 -14.61
C ALA A 642 34.08 -39.07 -15.63
N GLY A 643 33.97 -39.73 -16.79
CA GLY A 643 32.78 -39.71 -17.63
C GLY A 643 32.90 -38.97 -18.96
N ARG A 644 33.60 -39.57 -19.94
CA ARG A 644 33.35 -39.29 -21.35
C ARG A 644 31.91 -39.71 -21.69
N ASN A 645 31.17 -38.89 -22.42
CA ASN A 645 30.34 -39.31 -23.53
C ASN A 645 30.13 -38.13 -24.48
N GLU A 646 30.26 -38.47 -25.75
CA GLU A 646 30.21 -37.64 -26.94
C GLU A 646 28.76 -37.31 -27.27
N ASP A 647 28.49 -36.05 -27.66
CA ASP A 647 27.46 -35.68 -28.65
C ASP A 647 27.61 -34.19 -28.97
N GLU A 648 28.58 -33.88 -29.82
CA GLU A 648 28.67 -32.62 -30.56
C GLU A 648 27.78 -32.72 -31.81
N THR A 649 26.69 -31.96 -31.88
CA THR A 649 26.09 -31.41 -33.12
C THR A 649 24.80 -30.65 -32.82
N ASP A 650 24.86 -29.32 -32.57
CA ASP A 650 23.78 -28.37 -32.98
C ASP A 650 24.00 -26.86 -32.70
N HIS A 651 25.23 -26.34 -32.77
CA HIS A 651 25.48 -24.90 -32.62
C HIS A 651 26.27 -24.27 -33.78
N ARG A 652 25.79 -24.45 -35.02
CA ARG A 652 26.41 -23.85 -36.22
C ARG A 652 25.51 -22.98 -37.09
N LEU A 653 24.37 -22.51 -36.59
CA LEU A 653 23.41 -21.73 -37.39
C LEU A 653 23.29 -20.23 -37.06
N TYR A 654 24.08 -19.68 -36.14
CA TYR A 654 24.05 -18.23 -35.81
C TYR A 654 25.35 -17.45 -36.08
N ALA A 655 26.32 -18.04 -36.80
CA ALA A 655 27.59 -17.38 -37.09
C ALA A 655 27.74 -17.08 -38.58
N GLN A 656 26.91 -16.18 -39.14
CA GLN A 656 27.21 -15.50 -40.41
C GLN A 656 26.18 -14.38 -40.69
N ARG A 657 26.48 -13.19 -40.17
CA ARG A 657 26.09 -11.88 -40.72
C ARG A 657 26.77 -10.78 -39.87
N GLN A 658 27.98 -10.40 -40.26
CA GLN A 658 28.56 -9.12 -39.85
C GLN A 658 28.15 -8.07 -40.90
N PRO A 659 27.60 -6.91 -40.51
CA PRO A 659 27.84 -5.68 -41.23
C PRO A 659 29.07 -4.99 -40.62
N GLU A 660 29.92 -4.45 -41.50
CA GLU A 660 31.02 -3.56 -41.14
C GLU A 660 30.45 -2.29 -40.48
N CYS A 661 30.71 -2.07 -39.19
CA CYS A 661 30.41 -0.82 -38.50
C CYS A 661 31.73 -0.16 -38.07
N ALA A 662 31.90 1.09 -38.49
CA ALA A 662 33.05 1.93 -38.25
C ALA A 662 33.24 2.23 -36.74
N GLU A 663 34.51 2.37 -36.36
CA GLU A 663 34.99 2.78 -35.04
C GLU A 663 34.30 4.07 -34.58
N ALA A 664 33.34 3.93 -33.65
CA ALA A 664 32.77 5.03 -32.89
C ALA A 664 33.04 4.73 -31.41
N GLU A 665 33.70 5.67 -30.73
CA GLU A 665 34.06 5.57 -29.32
C GLU A 665 32.85 5.14 -28.47
N GLU A 666 32.98 3.97 -27.86
CA GLU A 666 31.93 3.31 -27.09
C GLU A 666 31.77 3.96 -25.72
N ASN A 667 30.62 4.60 -25.49
CA ASN A 667 30.14 4.93 -24.15
C ASN A 667 29.21 3.80 -23.68
N HIS A 668 29.66 3.03 -22.69
CA HIS A 668 28.89 1.94 -22.09
C HIS A 668 27.67 2.46 -21.31
N ALA A 669 26.62 1.63 -21.31
CA ALA A 669 25.40 1.65 -20.49
C ALA A 669 25.26 2.82 -19.49
N ALA A 670 24.26 3.68 -19.72
CA ALA A 670 23.96 4.80 -18.83
C ALA A 670 23.51 4.31 -17.45
N SER A 671 24.49 4.16 -16.56
CA SER A 671 24.31 4.33 -15.13
C SER A 671 23.60 5.68 -14.91
N PRO A 672 22.61 5.81 -14.00
CA PRO A 672 22.01 7.12 -13.69
C PRO A 672 23.03 8.10 -13.06
N TYR A 673 24.28 7.66 -12.85
CA TYR A 673 25.39 8.45 -12.35
C TYR A 673 26.26 8.97 -13.51
N PRO A 674 26.67 10.25 -13.49
CA PRO A 674 27.44 10.85 -14.56
C PRO A 674 28.76 10.12 -14.81
N THR A 675 28.99 9.70 -16.05
CA THR A 675 30.28 9.15 -16.52
C THR A 675 31.31 10.27 -16.67
N ALA A 676 31.70 10.91 -15.57
CA ALA A 676 33.07 11.43 -15.52
C ALA A 676 34.03 10.26 -15.81
N ARG A 677 35.20 10.51 -16.39
CA ARG A 677 36.20 9.48 -16.71
C ARG A 677 37.30 9.44 -15.64
N PRO A 678 37.06 8.93 -14.41
CA PRO A 678 38.12 8.63 -13.48
C PRO A 678 38.75 7.27 -13.81
N LEU A 679 40.00 7.08 -13.40
CA LEU A 679 40.69 5.79 -13.48
C LEU A 679 39.88 4.75 -12.69
N PRO A 680 39.55 3.58 -13.26
CA PRO A 680 38.84 2.53 -12.54
C PRO A 680 39.60 2.18 -11.26
N LEU A 681 38.96 2.33 -10.10
CA LEU A 681 39.50 1.80 -8.86
C LEU A 681 39.57 0.28 -8.99
N SER A 682 40.65 -0.33 -8.50
CA SER A 682 40.72 -1.78 -8.41
C SER A 682 39.59 -2.27 -7.49
N LEU A 683 39.06 -3.47 -7.75
CA LEU A 683 37.98 -4.06 -6.95
C LEU A 683 38.28 -4.00 -5.43
N PRO A 684 39.50 -4.39 -4.96
CA PRO A 684 39.82 -4.27 -3.53
C PRO A 684 39.78 -2.83 -3.01
N SER A 685 40.24 -1.85 -3.80
CA SER A 685 40.21 -0.44 -3.39
C SER A 685 38.79 0.12 -3.33
N ALA A 686 37.91 -0.33 -4.23
CA ALA A 686 36.50 0.05 -4.23
C ALA A 686 35.76 -0.57 -3.05
N THR A 687 36.00 -1.85 -2.74
CA THR A 687 35.45 -2.54 -1.55
C THR A 687 35.82 -1.80 -0.27
N GLU A 688 37.09 -1.43 -0.09
CA GLU A 688 37.53 -0.67 1.07
C GLU A 688 36.90 0.73 1.15
N ALA A 689 36.68 1.39 0.02
CA ALA A 689 36.02 2.68 0.00
C ALA A 689 34.54 2.59 0.40
N VAL A 690 33.81 1.59 -0.11
CA VAL A 690 32.40 1.36 0.26
C VAL A 690 32.29 0.92 1.72
N LYS A 691 33.22 0.11 2.23
CA LYS A 691 33.27 -0.29 3.64
C LYS A 691 33.36 0.92 4.57
N ARG A 692 34.16 1.94 4.23
CA ARG A 692 34.20 3.21 4.99
C ARG A 692 32.87 3.97 4.95
N GLU A 693 32.14 3.93 3.84
CA GLU A 693 30.80 4.54 3.75
C GLU A 693 29.78 3.77 4.60
N VAL A 694 29.88 2.44 4.68
CA VAL A 694 29.07 1.62 5.58
C VAL A 694 29.31 2.01 7.03
N ASP A 695 30.57 2.06 7.45
CA ASP A 695 30.94 2.42 8.83
C ASP A 695 30.47 3.84 9.17
N ALA A 696 30.62 4.78 8.24
CA ALA A 696 30.13 6.15 8.39
C ALA A 696 28.60 6.20 8.52
N LEU A 697 27.86 5.47 7.68
CA LEU A 697 26.40 5.42 7.70
C LEU A 697 25.89 4.84 9.04
N LEU A 698 26.46 3.74 9.50
CA LEU A 698 26.07 3.11 10.77
C LEU A 698 26.38 4.01 11.97
N SER A 699 27.53 4.71 11.93
CA SER A 699 27.90 5.70 12.95
C SER A 699 26.96 6.90 12.95
N GLU A 700 26.52 7.38 11.79
CA GLU A 700 25.60 8.51 11.66
C GLU A 700 24.22 8.15 12.19
N ILE A 701 23.65 7.00 11.77
CA ILE A 701 22.34 6.50 12.22
C ILE A 701 22.35 6.17 13.73
N ASN A 702 23.53 5.97 14.33
CA ASN A 702 23.73 5.68 15.75
C ASN A 702 23.03 4.38 16.19
N VAL A 703 23.20 3.33 15.40
CA VAL A 703 22.76 1.95 15.69
C VAL A 703 23.96 1.11 16.09
N ALA A 704 23.87 0.45 17.25
CA ALA A 704 24.97 -0.35 17.78
C ALA A 704 24.88 -1.82 17.32
N GLY A 705 26.03 -2.46 17.15
CA GLY A 705 26.13 -3.92 17.02
C GLY A 705 25.91 -4.49 15.60
N LEU A 706 25.33 -3.74 14.67
CA LEU A 706 25.21 -4.18 13.28
C LEU A 706 26.57 -4.08 12.57
N THR A 707 27.03 -5.21 12.02
CA THR A 707 28.22 -5.27 11.17
C THR A 707 27.82 -5.82 9.80
N VAL A 708 28.41 -5.26 8.74
CA VAL A 708 28.19 -5.74 7.37
C VAL A 708 29.41 -6.55 6.93
N ASP A 709 29.19 -7.83 6.57
CA ASP A 709 30.27 -8.70 6.10
C ASP A 709 30.91 -8.11 4.82
N GLU A 710 32.23 -8.14 4.76
CA GLU A 710 33.01 -7.71 3.61
C GLU A 710 32.61 -8.46 2.33
N LYS A 711 32.12 -9.69 2.43
CA LYS A 711 31.55 -10.44 1.30
C LYS A 711 30.36 -9.72 0.68
N ILE A 712 29.47 -9.16 1.50
CA ILE A 712 28.31 -8.38 1.03
C ILE A 712 28.80 -7.12 0.32
N VAL A 713 29.74 -6.39 0.94
CA VAL A 713 30.32 -5.17 0.35
C VAL A 713 31.00 -5.48 -0.99
N SER A 714 31.85 -6.49 -1.01
CA SER A 714 32.56 -6.95 -2.22
C SER A 714 31.58 -7.34 -3.32
N GLN A 715 30.50 -8.05 -2.97
CA GLN A 715 29.47 -8.44 -3.94
C GLN A 715 28.67 -7.24 -4.47
N MET A 716 28.38 -6.25 -3.63
CA MET A 716 27.72 -5.01 -4.05
C MET A 716 28.59 -4.20 -5.02
N VAL A 717 29.90 -4.13 -4.77
CA VAL A 717 30.86 -3.55 -5.71
C VAL A 717 30.90 -4.38 -7.00
N ALA A 718 30.92 -5.71 -6.91
CA ALA A 718 30.94 -6.59 -8.08
C ALA A 718 29.69 -6.46 -8.96
N PHE A 719 28.53 -6.09 -8.40
CA PHE A 719 27.35 -5.77 -9.19
C PHE A 719 27.53 -4.56 -10.10
N GLY A 720 28.44 -3.63 -9.77
CA GLY A 720 28.80 -2.50 -10.63
C GLY A 720 27.62 -1.60 -11.02
N GLY A 721 26.55 -1.58 -10.23
CA GLY A 721 25.34 -0.81 -10.53
C GLY A 721 24.51 -1.38 -11.69
N ALA A 722 24.78 -2.60 -12.14
CA ALA A 722 24.05 -3.24 -13.22
C ALA A 722 22.59 -3.50 -12.84
N GLU A 723 21.67 -3.25 -13.77
CA GLU A 723 20.25 -3.63 -13.60
C GLU A 723 20.01 -4.95 -14.34
N ILE A 724 19.87 -6.06 -13.62
CA ILE A 724 19.57 -7.37 -14.22
C ILE A 724 18.07 -7.48 -14.42
N HIS A 725 17.64 -7.86 -15.64
CA HIS A 725 16.22 -7.92 -16.01
C HIS A 725 15.38 -8.82 -15.08
N THR A 726 15.89 -9.97 -14.64
CA THR A 726 15.13 -10.87 -13.75
C THR A 726 14.86 -10.25 -12.38
N THR A 727 15.84 -9.56 -11.80
CA THR A 727 15.67 -8.80 -10.55
C THR A 727 14.68 -7.66 -10.76
N ALA A 728 14.85 -6.89 -11.85
CA ALA A 728 13.97 -5.78 -12.22
C ALA A 728 12.51 -6.23 -12.42
N ALA A 729 12.29 -7.40 -13.02
CA ALA A 729 10.96 -7.97 -13.23
C ALA A 729 10.27 -8.36 -11.92
N ILE A 730 11.03 -8.92 -10.95
CA ILE A 730 10.49 -9.27 -9.63
C ILE A 730 10.05 -8.00 -8.90
N VAL A 731 10.95 -7.02 -8.73
CA VAL A 731 10.60 -5.77 -8.01
C VAL A 731 9.58 -4.94 -8.77
N GLY A 732 9.59 -4.97 -10.10
CA GLY A 732 8.61 -4.29 -10.94
C GLY A 732 7.20 -4.89 -10.77
N GLY A 733 7.09 -6.21 -10.68
CA GLY A 733 5.83 -6.89 -10.35
C GLY A 733 5.31 -6.54 -8.96
N VAL A 734 6.19 -6.57 -7.95
CA VAL A 734 5.85 -6.17 -6.57
C VAL A 734 5.37 -4.73 -6.52
N ALA A 735 6.15 -3.78 -7.05
CA ALA A 735 5.82 -2.36 -7.04
C ALA A 735 4.52 -2.03 -7.79
N ALA A 736 4.27 -2.69 -8.94
CA ALA A 736 3.00 -2.54 -9.65
C ALA A 736 1.82 -3.04 -8.82
N GLN A 737 1.95 -4.21 -8.16
CA GLN A 737 0.91 -4.72 -7.29
C GLN A 737 0.67 -3.78 -6.10
N GLU A 738 1.72 -3.24 -5.48
CA GLU A 738 1.58 -2.25 -4.40
C GLU A 738 0.86 -0.98 -4.86
N ALA A 739 1.13 -0.48 -6.08
CA ALA A 739 0.37 0.62 -6.66
C ALA A 739 -1.11 0.26 -6.82
N VAL A 740 -1.44 -0.94 -7.32
CA VAL A 740 -2.84 -1.42 -7.41
C VAL A 740 -3.51 -1.46 -6.04
N LYS A 741 -2.82 -1.96 -5.00
CA LYS A 741 -3.38 -2.00 -3.63
C LYS A 741 -3.67 -0.60 -3.10
N LEU A 742 -2.78 0.37 -3.31
CA LEU A 742 -2.95 1.76 -2.89
C LEU A 742 -4.08 2.47 -3.65
N ILE A 743 -4.24 2.18 -4.94
CA ILE A 743 -5.31 2.71 -5.78
C ILE A 743 -6.67 2.13 -5.34
N CYS A 744 -6.78 0.80 -5.28
CA CYS A 744 -8.06 0.12 -5.05
C CYS A 744 -8.49 0.09 -3.57
N ARG A 745 -7.53 0.17 -2.62
CA ARG A 745 -7.78 0.12 -1.16
C ARG A 745 -8.54 -1.14 -0.67
N GLN A 746 -8.30 -2.30 -1.29
CA GLN A 746 -8.97 -3.58 -0.98
C GLN A 746 -8.05 -4.67 -0.40
N PHE A 747 -6.75 -4.41 -0.37
CA PHE A 747 -5.73 -5.34 0.10
C PHE A 747 -4.75 -4.59 0.98
N GLU A 748 -4.01 -5.33 1.80
CA GLU A 748 -2.97 -4.77 2.64
C GLU A 748 -1.70 -4.49 1.81
N PRO A 749 -1.31 -3.22 1.61
CA PRO A 749 -0.04 -2.90 1.00
C PRO A 749 1.10 -3.18 1.97
N ILE A 750 2.30 -3.37 1.43
CA ILE A 750 3.54 -3.57 2.18
C ILE A 750 3.70 -2.39 3.14
N ASN A 751 3.97 -2.68 4.41
CA ASN A 751 4.33 -1.65 5.38
C ASN A 751 5.83 -1.39 5.25
N ASN A 752 6.20 -0.28 4.59
CA ASN A 752 7.58 0.21 4.48
C ASN A 752 8.41 -0.44 3.36
N THR A 753 9.42 -1.27 3.64
CA THR A 753 10.48 -1.65 2.68
C THR A 753 10.47 -3.16 2.41
N PHE A 754 10.32 -3.54 1.15
CA PHE A 754 10.53 -4.89 0.65
C PHE A 754 11.93 -5.02 0.06
N ILE A 755 12.66 -6.06 0.45
CA ILE A 755 14.01 -6.38 -0.03
C ILE A 755 13.99 -7.79 -0.61
N TRP A 756 14.53 -7.93 -1.81
CA TRP A 756 14.72 -9.20 -2.51
C TRP A 756 16.21 -9.45 -2.75
N SER A 757 16.70 -10.63 -2.36
CA SER A 757 18.03 -11.11 -2.71
C SER A 757 17.92 -12.35 -3.60
N GLY A 758 18.35 -12.21 -4.86
CA GLY A 758 18.46 -13.32 -5.79
C GLY A 758 19.62 -14.28 -5.45
N ILE A 759 20.58 -13.86 -4.61
CA ILE A 759 21.66 -14.72 -4.10
C ILE A 759 21.07 -15.72 -3.09
N GLU A 760 20.38 -15.19 -2.09
CA GLU A 760 19.75 -15.99 -1.03
C GLU A 760 18.43 -16.62 -1.47
N ARG A 761 17.87 -16.18 -2.61
CA ARG A 761 16.51 -16.51 -3.08
C ARG A 761 15.46 -16.25 -1.99
N LYS A 762 15.65 -15.13 -1.27
CA LYS A 762 14.87 -14.71 -0.10
C LYS A 762 14.31 -13.31 -0.31
N ALA A 763 13.13 -13.07 0.27
CA ALA A 763 12.56 -11.74 0.42
C ALA A 763 12.27 -11.43 1.89
N GLU A 764 12.43 -10.18 2.30
CA GLU A 764 12.08 -9.67 3.63
C GLU A 764 11.31 -8.35 3.51
N VAL A 765 10.41 -8.10 4.45
CA VAL A 765 9.72 -6.81 4.60
C VAL A 765 10.12 -6.21 5.95
N LEU A 766 10.68 -5.01 5.93
CA LEU A 766 11.25 -4.33 7.10
C LEU A 766 10.62 -2.94 7.29
N GLU A 767 10.18 -2.65 8.52
CA GLU A 767 9.68 -1.34 8.94
C GLU A 767 10.81 -0.40 9.40
N LEU A 768 11.72 -0.13 8.46
CA LEU A 768 12.91 0.73 8.57
C LEU A 768 12.64 2.17 9.00
#